data_AF-B0N2Y0-F1
#
_entry.id   AF-B0N2Y0-F1
#
_cell.length_a   1.000
_cell.length_b   1.000
_cell.length_c   1.000
_cell.angle_alpha   90.00
_cell.angle_beta   90.00
_cell.angle_gamma   90.00
#
_symmetry.space_group_name_H-M   'P 1'
#
loop_
_entity.id
_entity.type
_entity.pdbx_description
1 polymer ?
#
loop_
_entity_poly.entity_id
_entity_poly.type
_entity_poly.pdbx_seq_one_letter_code
_entity_poly.pdbx_strand_id
1 'polypeptide(L)'
;MKKEFQKKLKVTNLLKNPQKYFEKNNSRWQGYVDTIFENGVDANVNYQRAAVKSIETLMTNWFSAAGAIKHDGIVPSMSYKWFIGMWAWDSWKQVVATTYFNEELAKDNVRALFDYQIKSDDAVRPQDAGAIIDCIFYNQNEDRGGDGGNWNERNSKPALAAWAVENVYRQTGDKEFLKEMYPKLAAYHNWWYTNRDIDKNGIAEYGGMVHETCYDWRNYEYTVGQYVEGFGTVNEDGYILDDNGERIVCPEAGIEAAAWESGMDNATRFDREGNGADDKGIEIYTVRNNQHAPIGYVINQESVDLNAYLYAEKGFLKSMAEELGYQNDVVKYTQEAQYIQEYINDRMYDEETGFYYDVQTNEDGSEKKLLVNRGKGTEGWIPLWAKAATKDKAARVVESMTDANKFDTFVPFPTASKDNNKYAPEKYWRGPVWLDQALYAVEALQNYGYYDEAKVATTKLFDHAKGLLGTGPIHENYNPETGEGLHTKNFSWSASAFYLLYQNTLTSTNTTSQTGFDIPNVNIEVNINKELLLEAIKKAELIKESEYTKDSYQGLVIALENGRAVYDDKNATQDMVDIAAAKLNEALNALVKIKITDNEGTSPKTGDSIETIGYAVLLGLTGGALALAGKRKKHN
;
A
#
# COMPACT_ATOMS: atom_id res chain seq x y z
N MET A 1 -29.25 12.53 -37.10
CA MET A 1 -29.49 13.90 -37.63
C MET A 1 -28.83 15.03 -36.83
N LYS A 2 -29.11 15.26 -35.52
CA LYS A 2 -28.51 16.40 -34.76
C LYS A 2 -26.97 16.33 -34.63
N LYS A 3 -26.40 15.17 -34.27
CA LYS A 3 -24.93 14.98 -34.18
C LYS A 3 -24.23 15.15 -35.53
N GLU A 4 -24.82 14.65 -36.61
CA GLU A 4 -24.26 14.75 -37.97
C GLU A 4 -24.31 16.19 -38.51
N PHE A 5 -25.39 16.93 -38.24
CA PHE A 5 -25.50 18.35 -38.54
C PHE A 5 -24.46 19.18 -37.78
N GLN A 6 -24.26 18.90 -36.49
CA GLN A 6 -23.22 19.52 -35.67
C GLN A 6 -21.80 19.22 -36.21
N LYS A 7 -21.55 17.99 -36.66
CA LYS A 7 -20.27 17.62 -37.30
C LYS A 7 -20.04 18.40 -38.60
N LYS A 8 -21.06 18.49 -39.47
CA LYS A 8 -21.01 19.27 -40.72
C LYS A 8 -20.75 20.77 -40.46
N LEU A 9 -21.37 21.33 -39.42
CA LEU A 9 -21.11 22.71 -38.97
C LEU A 9 -19.67 22.91 -38.47
N LYS A 10 -19.14 21.98 -37.66
CA LYS A 10 -17.73 22.01 -37.20
C LYS A 10 -16.76 22.00 -38.38
N VAL A 11 -16.96 21.10 -39.35
CA VAL A 11 -16.11 21.02 -40.56
C VAL A 11 -16.19 22.32 -41.36
N THR A 12 -17.39 22.85 -41.57
CA THR A 12 -17.57 24.12 -42.28
C THR A 12 -16.87 25.28 -41.56
N ASN A 13 -16.96 25.32 -40.23
CA ASN A 13 -16.29 26.35 -39.43
C ASN A 13 -14.76 26.23 -39.52
N LEU A 14 -14.22 25.02 -39.46
CA LEU A 14 -12.79 24.72 -39.60
C LEU A 14 -12.27 25.17 -40.95
N LEU A 15 -12.94 24.80 -42.04
CA LEU A 15 -12.53 25.19 -43.40
C LEU A 15 -12.64 26.70 -43.64
N LYS A 16 -13.56 27.39 -42.95
CA LYS A 16 -13.69 28.86 -43.02
C LYS A 16 -12.62 29.60 -42.21
N ASN A 17 -12.10 29.00 -41.13
CA ASN A 17 -11.16 29.65 -40.21
C ASN A 17 -9.97 28.74 -39.84
N PRO A 18 -9.25 28.15 -40.82
CA PRO A 18 -8.25 27.11 -40.52
C PRO A 18 -7.14 27.61 -39.60
N GLN A 19 -6.70 28.86 -39.78
CA GLN A 19 -5.64 29.48 -38.99
C GLN A 19 -5.95 29.48 -37.48
N LYS A 20 -7.20 29.77 -37.10
CA LYS A 20 -7.65 29.73 -35.70
C LYS A 20 -7.46 28.34 -35.07
N TYR A 21 -7.68 27.27 -35.83
CA TYR A 21 -7.51 25.91 -35.33
C TYR A 21 -6.03 25.51 -35.25
N PHE A 22 -5.19 25.96 -36.19
CA PHE A 22 -3.73 25.81 -36.07
C PHE A 22 -3.17 26.55 -34.87
N GLU A 23 -3.58 27.79 -34.63
CA GLU A 23 -3.15 28.59 -33.46
C GLU A 23 -3.58 27.94 -32.14
N LYS A 24 -4.82 27.45 -32.06
CA LYS A 24 -5.30 26.68 -30.91
C LYS A 24 -4.49 25.41 -30.69
N ASN A 25 -4.16 24.68 -31.76
CA ASN A 25 -3.35 23.49 -31.66
C ASN A 25 -1.93 23.81 -31.16
N ASN A 26 -1.29 24.83 -31.74
CA ASN A 26 0.04 25.27 -31.33
C ASN A 26 0.06 25.71 -29.87
N SER A 27 -0.92 26.52 -29.44
CA SER A 27 -1.01 27.00 -28.05
C SER A 27 -1.19 25.83 -27.07
N ARG A 28 -2.02 24.85 -27.43
CA ARG A 28 -2.26 23.65 -26.61
C ARG A 28 -1.00 22.80 -26.46
N TRP A 29 -0.33 22.49 -27.57
CA TRP A 29 0.91 21.70 -27.53
C TRP A 29 2.06 22.44 -26.86
N GLN A 30 2.19 23.76 -27.09
CA GLN A 30 3.19 24.57 -26.39
C GLN A 30 2.95 24.51 -24.88
N GLY A 31 1.70 24.69 -24.44
CA GLY A 31 1.34 24.55 -23.02
C GLY A 31 1.72 23.19 -22.43
N TYR A 32 1.56 22.09 -23.17
CA TYR A 32 2.01 20.78 -22.71
C TYR A 32 3.53 20.70 -22.56
N VAL A 33 4.27 21.19 -23.54
CA VAL A 33 5.74 21.15 -23.54
C VAL A 33 6.34 22.08 -22.49
N ASP A 34 5.72 23.22 -22.22
CA ASP A 34 6.17 24.19 -21.21
C ASP A 34 6.27 23.57 -19.82
N THR A 35 5.42 22.57 -19.51
CA THR A 35 5.43 21.83 -18.22
C THR A 35 6.77 21.14 -17.91
N ILE A 36 7.57 20.82 -18.94
CA ILE A 36 8.88 20.17 -18.80
C ILE A 36 9.92 21.11 -18.17
N PHE A 37 9.69 22.43 -18.27
CA PHE A 37 10.63 23.46 -17.84
C PHE A 37 10.20 24.17 -16.55
N GLU A 38 9.05 23.81 -15.96
CA GLU A 38 8.48 24.51 -14.79
C GLU A 38 9.36 24.46 -13.56
N ASN A 39 10.11 23.36 -13.35
CA ASN A 39 11.00 23.22 -12.20
C ASN A 39 12.28 24.08 -12.28
N GLY A 40 12.55 24.74 -13.42
CA GLY A 40 13.67 25.67 -13.57
C GLY A 40 15.07 25.04 -13.45
N VAL A 41 15.16 23.71 -13.52
CA VAL A 41 16.43 22.96 -13.48
C VAL A 41 16.97 22.78 -14.89
N ASP A 42 18.26 23.07 -15.09
CA ASP A 42 18.98 22.77 -16.34
C ASP A 42 19.22 21.26 -16.44
N ALA A 43 18.17 20.53 -16.81
CA ALA A 43 18.23 19.10 -17.05
C ALA A 43 18.84 18.79 -18.42
N ASN A 44 19.50 17.63 -18.54
CA ASN A 44 20.05 17.15 -19.80
C ASN A 44 18.99 17.19 -20.92
N VAL A 45 19.30 17.86 -22.03
CA VAL A 45 18.39 18.04 -23.17
C VAL A 45 17.87 16.72 -23.75
N ASN A 46 18.63 15.62 -23.63
CA ASN A 46 18.17 14.31 -24.08
C ASN A 46 17.06 13.76 -23.17
N TYR A 47 17.11 14.04 -21.86
CA TYR A 47 16.06 13.66 -20.91
C TYR A 47 14.81 14.53 -21.08
N GLN A 48 14.99 15.83 -21.34
CA GLN A 48 13.89 16.71 -21.75
C GLN A 48 13.17 16.19 -23.00
N ARG A 49 13.93 15.76 -24.02
CA ARG A 49 13.36 15.15 -25.23
C ARG A 49 12.62 13.84 -24.94
N ALA A 50 13.11 13.03 -24.01
CA ALA A 50 12.40 11.83 -23.57
C ALA A 50 11.09 12.16 -22.83
N ALA A 51 11.06 13.23 -22.03
CA ALA A 51 9.83 13.74 -21.41
C ALA A 51 8.84 14.25 -22.48
N VAL A 52 9.29 14.98 -23.50
CA VAL A 52 8.45 15.37 -24.65
C VAL A 52 7.88 14.14 -25.36
N LYS A 53 8.72 13.14 -25.66
CA LYS A 53 8.29 11.87 -26.27
C LYS A 53 7.22 11.16 -25.44
N SER A 54 7.30 11.27 -24.12
CA SER A 54 6.30 10.72 -23.20
C SER A 54 4.95 11.43 -23.34
N ILE A 55 4.94 12.77 -23.38
CA ILE A 55 3.73 13.56 -23.69
C ILE A 55 3.17 13.17 -25.06
N GLU A 56 4.01 13.10 -26.10
CA GLU A 56 3.58 12.70 -27.44
C GLU A 56 2.94 11.30 -27.45
N THR A 57 3.52 10.34 -26.72
CA THR A 57 3.00 8.98 -26.61
C THR A 57 1.63 8.96 -25.93
N LEU A 58 1.50 9.60 -24.78
CA LEU A 58 0.23 9.70 -24.04
C LEU A 58 -0.85 10.40 -24.87
N MET A 59 -0.51 11.50 -25.53
CA MET A 59 -1.47 12.24 -26.35
C MET A 59 -1.82 11.56 -27.67
N THR A 60 -0.94 10.71 -28.19
CA THR A 60 -1.25 9.84 -29.34
C THR A 60 -2.24 8.75 -28.94
N ASN A 61 -2.15 8.26 -27.70
CA ASN A 61 -3.02 7.22 -27.17
C ASN A 61 -4.34 7.74 -26.59
N TRP A 62 -4.56 9.06 -26.60
CA TRP A 62 -5.85 9.67 -26.26
C TRP A 62 -6.90 9.38 -27.34
N PHE A 63 -8.12 9.01 -26.91
CA PHE A 63 -9.32 9.02 -27.74
C PHE A 63 -10.49 9.72 -27.04
N SER A 64 -11.39 10.25 -27.86
CA SER A 64 -12.62 10.89 -27.39
C SER A 64 -13.70 9.86 -27.06
N ALA A 65 -14.59 10.19 -26.13
CA ALA A 65 -15.77 9.39 -25.78
C ALA A 65 -16.51 8.82 -27.02
N ALA A 66 -16.70 7.50 -27.05
CA ALA A 66 -17.37 6.81 -28.14
C ALA A 66 -17.90 5.42 -27.71
N GLY A 67 -19.02 5.00 -28.31
CA GLY A 67 -19.65 3.73 -27.96
C GLY A 67 -20.16 3.75 -26.52
N ALA A 68 -19.81 2.71 -25.76
CA ALA A 68 -20.04 2.63 -24.33
C ALA A 68 -19.11 3.55 -23.51
N ILE A 69 -17.96 3.96 -24.03
CA ILE A 69 -17.05 4.84 -23.29
C ILE A 69 -17.58 6.29 -23.36
N LYS A 70 -18.00 6.84 -22.20
CA LYS A 70 -18.76 8.11 -22.14
C LYS A 70 -17.90 9.35 -21.89
N HIS A 71 -16.67 9.15 -21.44
CA HIS A 71 -15.67 10.21 -21.23
C HIS A 71 -14.41 9.94 -22.07
N ASP A 72 -13.63 10.99 -22.31
CA ASP A 72 -12.34 10.87 -22.98
C ASP A 72 -11.36 10.05 -22.15
N GLY A 73 -10.42 9.38 -22.80
CA GLY A 73 -9.46 8.54 -22.10
C GLY A 73 -8.21 8.23 -22.90
N ILE A 74 -7.21 7.68 -22.23
CA ILE A 74 -5.95 7.21 -22.78
C ILE A 74 -5.99 5.69 -22.77
N VAL A 75 -5.54 5.07 -23.87
CA VAL A 75 -5.41 3.62 -23.96
C VAL A 75 -3.96 3.18 -23.73
N PRO A 76 -3.66 1.90 -23.43
CA PRO A 76 -2.28 1.44 -23.26
C PRO A 76 -1.41 1.66 -24.50
N SER A 77 -1.94 1.38 -25.70
CA SER A 77 -1.28 1.75 -26.96
C SER A 77 -2.23 1.69 -28.14
N MET A 78 -2.21 2.73 -28.98
CA MET A 78 -2.88 2.72 -30.30
C MET A 78 -2.18 1.81 -31.31
N SER A 79 -0.98 1.32 -31.02
CA SER A 79 -0.21 0.46 -31.92
C SER A 79 -0.59 -1.02 -31.83
N TYR A 80 -1.47 -1.39 -30.90
CA TYR A 80 -1.94 -2.76 -30.72
C TYR A 80 -3.45 -2.80 -30.60
N LYS A 81 -4.11 -3.53 -31.51
CA LYS A 81 -5.58 -3.54 -31.62
C LYS A 81 -6.29 -3.98 -30.34
N TRP A 82 -5.69 -4.87 -29.55
CA TRP A 82 -6.27 -5.36 -28.30
C TRP A 82 -6.09 -4.40 -27.14
N PHE A 83 -5.33 -3.31 -27.34
CA PHE A 83 -5.20 -2.21 -26.39
C PHE A 83 -6.08 -1.01 -26.75
N ILE A 84 -7.04 -1.11 -27.67
CA ILE A 84 -7.97 -0.01 -27.96
C ILE A 84 -9.21 -0.12 -27.04
N GLY A 85 -8.94 0.04 -25.74
CA GLY A 85 -9.88 0.01 -24.62
C GLY A 85 -9.27 0.72 -23.40
N MET A 86 -9.99 0.80 -22.28
CA MET A 86 -9.44 1.39 -21.05
C MET A 86 -9.38 0.34 -19.96
N TRP A 87 -8.18 0.06 -19.46
CA TRP A 87 -7.92 -0.83 -18.32
C TRP A 87 -7.76 0.01 -17.07
N ALA A 88 -8.33 -0.44 -15.95
CA ALA A 88 -8.28 0.29 -14.68
C ALA A 88 -6.83 0.56 -14.26
N TRP A 89 -5.99 -0.49 -14.22
CA TRP A 89 -4.56 -0.40 -13.85
C TRP A 89 -3.79 0.66 -14.66
N ASP A 90 -3.87 0.57 -15.99
CA ASP A 90 -3.21 1.47 -16.92
C ASP A 90 -3.72 2.91 -16.74
N SER A 91 -5.03 3.06 -16.60
CA SER A 91 -5.71 4.36 -16.48
C SER A 91 -5.19 5.14 -15.29
N TRP A 92 -5.01 4.51 -14.13
CA TRP A 92 -4.53 5.20 -12.93
C TRP A 92 -3.15 5.81 -13.13
N LYS A 93 -2.25 5.09 -13.80
CA LYS A 93 -0.88 5.57 -14.08
C LYS A 93 -0.83 6.63 -15.17
N GLN A 94 -1.71 6.51 -16.17
CA GLN A 94 -1.89 7.52 -17.21
C GLN A 94 -2.35 8.84 -16.60
N VAL A 95 -3.36 8.79 -15.73
CA VAL A 95 -3.92 9.95 -15.03
C VAL A 95 -2.85 10.73 -14.26
N VAL A 96 -2.00 10.04 -13.49
CA VAL A 96 -1.00 10.71 -12.63
C VAL A 96 0.05 11.48 -13.45
N ALA A 97 0.47 10.99 -14.61
CA ALA A 97 1.35 11.76 -15.48
C ALA A 97 0.59 12.86 -16.25
N THR A 98 -0.59 12.52 -16.79
CA THR A 98 -1.39 13.44 -17.61
C THR A 98 -1.88 14.66 -16.84
N THR A 99 -2.10 14.56 -15.53
CA THR A 99 -2.55 15.71 -14.73
C THR A 99 -1.59 16.89 -14.76
N TYR A 100 -0.29 16.67 -15.00
CA TYR A 100 0.71 17.75 -15.06
C TYR A 100 0.53 18.66 -16.27
N PHE A 101 -0.03 18.16 -17.38
CA PHE A 101 -0.12 18.91 -18.63
C PHE A 101 -1.52 18.94 -19.25
N ASN A 102 -2.45 18.07 -18.84
CA ASN A 102 -3.81 18.02 -19.36
C ASN A 102 -4.81 17.53 -18.29
N GLU A 103 -5.06 18.40 -17.30
CA GLU A 103 -5.92 18.13 -16.14
C GLU A 103 -7.33 17.61 -16.50
N GLU A 104 -7.96 18.17 -17.53
CA GLU A 104 -9.32 17.79 -17.91
C GLU A 104 -9.37 16.39 -18.53
N LEU A 105 -8.38 16.03 -19.35
CA LEU A 105 -8.26 14.65 -19.84
C LEU A 105 -7.99 13.68 -18.68
N ALA A 106 -7.17 14.07 -17.70
CA ALA A 106 -6.92 13.23 -16.53
C ALA A 106 -8.21 12.97 -15.72
N LYS A 107 -9.03 14.01 -15.48
CA LYS A 107 -10.34 13.87 -14.81
C LYS A 107 -11.30 13.00 -15.62
N ASP A 108 -11.39 13.22 -16.94
CA ASP A 108 -12.26 12.43 -17.81
C ASP A 108 -11.84 10.96 -17.89
N ASN A 109 -10.53 10.69 -17.90
CA ASN A 109 -10.01 9.33 -17.89
C ASN A 109 -10.40 8.58 -16.61
N VAL A 110 -10.40 9.26 -15.45
CA VAL A 110 -10.95 8.70 -14.21
C VAL A 110 -12.45 8.43 -14.37
N ARG A 111 -13.23 9.43 -14.81
CA ARG A 111 -14.69 9.30 -14.96
C ARG A 111 -15.09 8.15 -15.87
N ALA A 112 -14.33 7.91 -16.95
CA ALA A 112 -14.61 6.83 -17.89
C ALA A 112 -14.70 5.46 -17.21
N LEU A 113 -13.80 5.16 -16.27
CA LEU A 113 -13.81 3.91 -15.49
C LEU A 113 -14.96 3.90 -14.48
N PHE A 114 -15.21 5.03 -13.82
CA PHE A 114 -16.25 5.16 -12.81
C PHE A 114 -17.69 5.24 -13.36
N ASP A 115 -17.86 5.49 -14.67
CA ASP A 115 -19.15 5.39 -15.35
C ASP A 115 -19.78 3.99 -15.25
N TYR A 116 -18.93 2.99 -15.00
CA TYR A 116 -19.27 1.58 -14.93
C TYR A 116 -18.92 0.94 -13.58
N GLN A 117 -18.70 1.77 -12.55
CA GLN A 117 -18.62 1.27 -11.18
C GLN A 117 -19.92 0.56 -10.80
N ILE A 118 -19.80 -0.68 -10.34
CA ILE A 118 -20.95 -1.52 -10.00
C ILE A 118 -21.77 -0.89 -8.87
N LYS A 119 -23.10 -0.92 -9.03
CA LYS A 119 -24.07 -0.41 -8.06
C LYS A 119 -24.80 -1.57 -7.39
N SER A 120 -25.39 -1.31 -6.22
CA SER A 120 -26.13 -2.31 -5.45
C SER A 120 -27.38 -2.84 -6.18
N ASP A 121 -27.88 -2.09 -7.17
CA ASP A 121 -28.98 -2.45 -8.05
C ASP A 121 -28.51 -2.86 -9.46
N ASP A 122 -27.21 -3.18 -9.64
CA ASP A 122 -26.69 -3.66 -10.92
C ASP A 122 -27.40 -4.95 -11.36
N ALA A 123 -27.74 -5.02 -12.65
CA ALA A 123 -28.55 -6.11 -13.20
C ALA A 123 -27.78 -7.44 -13.36
N VAL A 124 -26.45 -7.40 -13.37
CA VAL A 124 -25.59 -8.56 -13.62
C VAL A 124 -24.93 -9.04 -12.34
N ARG A 125 -24.42 -8.10 -11.53
CA ARG A 125 -23.57 -8.40 -10.38
C ARG A 125 -23.80 -7.47 -9.19
N PRO A 126 -25.01 -7.42 -8.62
CA PRO A 126 -25.28 -6.57 -7.46
C PRO A 126 -24.40 -6.91 -6.24
N GLN A 127 -23.87 -8.14 -6.17
CA GLN A 127 -22.92 -8.59 -5.15
C GLN A 127 -21.54 -7.91 -5.21
N ASP A 128 -21.20 -7.25 -6.33
CA ASP A 128 -19.92 -6.55 -6.54
C ASP A 128 -20.07 -5.03 -6.36
N ALA A 129 -21.11 -4.55 -5.66
CA ALA A 129 -21.34 -3.12 -5.45
C ALA A 129 -20.09 -2.39 -4.94
N GLY A 130 -19.69 -1.33 -5.65
CA GLY A 130 -18.47 -0.57 -5.38
C GLY A 130 -17.29 -0.93 -6.28
N ALA A 131 -17.27 -2.13 -6.88
CA ALA A 131 -16.19 -2.58 -7.74
C ALA A 131 -15.97 -1.68 -8.97
N ILE A 132 -14.70 -1.49 -9.33
CA ILE A 132 -14.29 -1.07 -10.67
C ILE A 132 -13.87 -2.32 -11.43
N ILE A 133 -14.40 -2.49 -12.64
CA ILE A 133 -14.13 -3.65 -13.48
C ILE A 133 -12.76 -3.51 -14.17
N ASP A 134 -12.20 -4.62 -14.62
CA ASP A 134 -10.88 -4.68 -15.26
C ASP A 134 -10.73 -3.69 -16.41
N CYS A 135 -11.63 -3.79 -17.41
CA CYS A 135 -11.54 -2.94 -18.58
C CYS A 135 -12.88 -2.70 -19.28
N ILE A 136 -12.97 -1.52 -19.89
CA ILE A 136 -14.11 -1.06 -20.69
C ILE A 136 -13.69 -0.85 -22.14
N PHE A 137 -14.59 -1.16 -23.05
CA PHE A 137 -14.39 -1.10 -24.49
C PHE A 137 -15.56 -0.40 -25.18
N TYR A 138 -15.42 -0.15 -26.49
CA TYR A 138 -16.45 0.51 -27.29
C TYR A 138 -17.81 -0.23 -27.23
N ASN A 139 -17.80 -1.56 -27.25
CA ASN A 139 -18.99 -2.40 -27.07
C ASN A 139 -18.90 -3.13 -25.72
N GLN A 140 -20.02 -3.18 -25.00
CA GLN A 140 -20.17 -4.03 -23.81
C GLN A 140 -20.38 -5.49 -24.24
N ASN A 141 -20.17 -6.45 -23.33
CA ASN A 141 -20.45 -7.87 -23.59
C ASN A 141 -21.96 -8.16 -23.64
N GLU A 142 -22.30 -9.38 -24.06
CA GLU A 142 -23.67 -9.90 -24.15
C GLU A 142 -24.44 -9.81 -22.83
N ASP A 143 -23.79 -10.06 -21.69
CA ASP A 143 -24.41 -9.94 -20.35
C ASP A 143 -24.94 -8.52 -20.06
N ARG A 144 -24.41 -7.51 -20.77
CA ARG A 144 -24.86 -6.12 -20.70
C ARG A 144 -25.60 -5.65 -21.96
N GLY A 145 -26.06 -6.58 -22.79
CA GLY A 145 -26.83 -6.32 -24.00
C GLY A 145 -26.03 -5.77 -25.17
N GLY A 146 -24.70 -5.88 -25.15
CA GLY A 146 -23.83 -5.56 -26.27
C GLY A 146 -23.36 -6.80 -27.05
N ASP A 147 -22.42 -6.61 -27.97
CA ASP A 147 -21.82 -7.65 -28.82
C ASP A 147 -20.28 -7.65 -28.74
N GLY A 148 -19.73 -7.03 -27.70
CA GLY A 148 -18.29 -6.99 -27.42
C GLY A 148 -17.77 -8.33 -26.90
N GLY A 149 -16.46 -8.56 -27.10
CA GLY A 149 -15.73 -9.71 -26.52
C GLY A 149 -14.51 -9.32 -25.72
N ASN A 150 -14.29 -8.02 -25.48
CA ASN A 150 -13.12 -7.51 -24.76
C ASN A 150 -13.47 -6.80 -23.45
N TRP A 151 -14.73 -6.40 -23.25
CA TRP A 151 -15.18 -5.85 -21.98
C TRP A 151 -14.99 -6.93 -20.90
N ASN A 152 -14.36 -6.62 -19.77
CA ASN A 152 -14.03 -7.66 -18.79
C ASN A 152 -14.46 -7.28 -17.37
N GLU A 153 -15.25 -8.16 -16.76
CA GLU A 153 -15.75 -8.06 -15.39
C GLU A 153 -15.47 -9.36 -14.58
N ARG A 154 -14.53 -10.18 -15.05
CA ARG A 154 -14.09 -11.37 -14.32
C ARG A 154 -13.24 -11.01 -13.10
N ASN A 155 -12.61 -9.84 -13.13
CA ASN A 155 -11.68 -9.35 -12.13
C ASN A 155 -11.68 -7.82 -12.11
N SER A 156 -11.00 -7.27 -11.13
CA SER A 156 -10.62 -5.86 -11.07
C SER A 156 -9.14 -5.68 -11.46
N LYS A 157 -8.49 -4.64 -10.93
CA LYS A 157 -7.05 -4.35 -10.92
C LYS A 157 -6.71 -3.66 -9.59
N PRO A 158 -5.46 -3.62 -9.10
CA PRO A 158 -5.14 -3.15 -7.76
C PRO A 158 -5.56 -1.72 -7.50
N ALA A 159 -5.72 -1.46 -6.21
CA ALA A 159 -6.30 -0.27 -5.62
C ALA A 159 -5.42 0.98 -5.79
N LEU A 160 -5.33 1.49 -7.02
CA LEU A 160 -4.59 2.71 -7.38
C LEU A 160 -5.52 3.86 -7.82
N ALA A 161 -6.84 3.68 -7.72
CA ALA A 161 -7.81 4.72 -8.09
C ALA A 161 -7.71 5.96 -7.19
N ALA A 162 -7.54 5.77 -5.86
CA ALA A 162 -7.36 6.89 -4.93
C ALA A 162 -6.04 7.62 -5.16
N TRP A 163 -4.97 6.91 -5.52
CA TRP A 163 -3.69 7.50 -5.92
C TRP A 163 -3.86 8.42 -7.13
N ALA A 164 -4.59 7.97 -8.15
CA ALA A 164 -4.86 8.77 -9.34
C ALA A 164 -5.68 10.03 -9.02
N VAL A 165 -6.77 9.89 -8.26
CA VAL A 165 -7.65 11.02 -7.89
C VAL A 165 -6.92 12.03 -6.99
N GLU A 166 -6.15 11.55 -6.01
CA GLU A 166 -5.38 12.43 -5.13
C GLU A 166 -4.36 13.25 -5.92
N ASN A 167 -3.63 12.65 -6.86
CA ASN A 167 -2.64 13.37 -7.64
C ASN A 167 -3.29 14.40 -8.60
N VAL A 168 -4.49 14.11 -9.13
CA VAL A 168 -5.29 15.13 -9.84
C VAL A 168 -5.64 16.28 -8.90
N TYR A 169 -6.10 15.98 -7.68
CA TYR A 169 -6.44 17.01 -6.71
C TYR A 169 -5.23 17.85 -6.29
N ARG A 170 -4.08 17.24 -5.99
CA ARG A 170 -2.84 17.94 -5.62
C ARG A 170 -2.38 18.93 -6.69
N GLN A 171 -2.54 18.56 -7.97
CA GLN A 171 -2.15 19.42 -9.08
C GLN A 171 -3.14 20.55 -9.36
N THR A 172 -4.45 20.29 -9.20
CA THR A 172 -5.50 21.21 -9.66
C THR A 172 -6.17 22.03 -8.55
N GLY A 173 -6.11 21.55 -7.30
CA GLY A 173 -6.88 22.09 -6.18
C GLY A 173 -8.41 21.93 -6.32
N ASP A 174 -8.88 21.12 -7.27
CA ASP A 174 -10.31 20.97 -7.60
C ASP A 174 -11.07 20.16 -6.54
N LYS A 175 -11.57 20.86 -5.52
CA LYS A 175 -12.36 20.24 -4.44
C LYS A 175 -13.70 19.67 -4.92
N GLU A 176 -14.26 20.15 -6.03
CA GLU A 176 -15.54 19.62 -6.53
C GLU A 176 -15.33 18.26 -7.19
N PHE A 177 -14.24 18.09 -7.95
CA PHE A 177 -13.82 16.77 -8.41
C PHE A 177 -13.53 15.83 -7.25
N LEU A 178 -12.87 16.31 -6.18
CA LEU A 178 -12.63 15.50 -4.99
C LEU A 178 -13.93 15.02 -4.33
N LYS A 179 -14.93 15.91 -4.17
CA LYS A 179 -16.27 15.58 -3.66
C LYS A 179 -17.01 14.59 -4.56
N GLU A 180 -16.88 14.74 -5.87
CA GLU A 180 -17.46 13.83 -6.87
C GLU A 180 -16.91 12.40 -6.71
N MET A 181 -15.59 12.29 -6.53
CA MET A 181 -14.88 11.02 -6.54
C MET A 181 -14.84 10.31 -5.19
N TYR A 182 -14.75 11.04 -4.08
CA TYR A 182 -14.60 10.48 -2.73
C TYR A 182 -15.58 9.35 -2.39
N PRO A 183 -16.92 9.50 -2.52
CA PRO A 183 -17.85 8.41 -2.18
C PRO A 183 -17.71 7.20 -3.10
N LYS A 184 -17.24 7.39 -4.35
CA LYS A 184 -16.99 6.30 -5.28
C LYS A 184 -15.74 5.51 -4.88
N LEU A 185 -14.67 6.23 -4.50
CA LEU A 185 -13.45 5.62 -3.99
C LEU A 185 -13.70 4.85 -2.70
N ALA A 186 -14.43 5.43 -1.75
CA ALA A 186 -14.79 4.75 -0.51
C ALA A 186 -15.60 3.46 -0.77
N ALA A 187 -16.52 3.47 -1.74
CA ALA A 187 -17.25 2.26 -2.13
C ALA A 187 -16.31 1.19 -2.74
N TYR A 188 -15.35 1.60 -3.56
CA TYR A 188 -14.37 0.67 -4.14
C TYR A 188 -13.42 0.09 -3.08
N HIS A 189 -12.97 0.91 -2.14
CA HIS A 189 -12.17 0.49 -0.99
C HIS A 189 -12.89 -0.58 -0.16
N ASN A 190 -14.17 -0.35 0.17
CA ASN A 190 -14.94 -1.31 0.97
C ASN A 190 -15.23 -2.62 0.22
N TRP A 191 -15.33 -2.59 -1.11
CA TRP A 191 -15.54 -3.79 -1.93
C TRP A 191 -14.38 -4.79 -1.77
N TRP A 192 -13.13 -4.32 -1.68
CA TRP A 192 -11.97 -5.21 -1.44
C TRP A 192 -12.17 -6.06 -0.18
N TYR A 193 -12.44 -5.46 0.98
CA TYR A 193 -12.63 -6.23 2.22
C TYR A 193 -13.95 -7.04 2.26
N THR A 194 -14.91 -6.70 1.39
CA THR A 194 -16.15 -7.46 1.30
C THR A 194 -15.95 -8.73 0.46
N ASN A 195 -15.30 -8.61 -0.70
CA ASN A 195 -15.26 -9.64 -1.74
C ASN A 195 -13.87 -10.28 -1.95
N ARG A 196 -12.83 -9.81 -1.25
CA ARG A 196 -11.41 -10.20 -1.40
C ARG A 196 -10.70 -10.35 -0.06
N ASP A 197 -11.43 -10.71 0.99
CA ASP A 197 -10.89 -10.99 2.32
C ASP A 197 -11.67 -12.19 2.83
N ILE A 198 -11.10 -13.39 2.68
CA ILE A 198 -11.82 -14.66 2.94
C ILE A 198 -11.98 -14.93 4.43
N ASP A 199 -10.94 -14.69 5.22
CA ASP A 199 -10.89 -14.99 6.66
C ASP A 199 -11.36 -13.80 7.53
N LYS A 200 -11.67 -12.65 6.90
CA LYS A 200 -12.15 -11.43 7.54
C LYS A 200 -11.15 -10.83 8.53
N ASN A 201 -9.86 -11.03 8.25
CA ASN A 201 -8.79 -10.50 9.09
C ASN A 201 -8.42 -9.06 8.73
N GLY A 202 -8.97 -8.46 7.66
CA GLY A 202 -8.62 -7.11 7.21
C GLY A 202 -7.42 -7.02 6.26
N ILE A 203 -6.94 -8.15 5.74
CA ILE A 203 -5.89 -8.31 4.74
C ILE A 203 -6.53 -8.94 3.51
N ALA A 204 -6.34 -8.32 2.35
CA ALA A 204 -7.01 -8.75 1.13
C ALA A 204 -6.13 -9.70 0.29
N GLU A 205 -6.79 -10.53 -0.52
CA GLU A 205 -6.17 -11.39 -1.52
C GLU A 205 -6.57 -10.98 -2.94
N TYR A 206 -5.73 -11.32 -3.92
CA TYR A 206 -6.16 -11.27 -5.32
C TYR A 206 -7.15 -12.39 -5.63
N GLY A 207 -8.01 -12.16 -6.61
CA GLY A 207 -9.06 -13.11 -6.93
C GLY A 207 -9.83 -12.76 -8.19
N GLY A 208 -11.12 -13.10 -8.17
CA GLY A 208 -12.04 -12.70 -9.22
C GLY A 208 -13.48 -12.66 -8.75
N MET A 209 -14.32 -12.10 -9.61
CA MET A 209 -15.75 -11.94 -9.39
C MET A 209 -16.50 -13.18 -9.87
N VAL A 210 -17.65 -13.46 -9.27
CA VAL A 210 -18.54 -14.54 -9.72
C VAL A 210 -18.89 -14.33 -11.20
N HIS A 211 -18.41 -15.23 -12.06
CA HIS A 211 -18.54 -15.12 -13.51
C HIS A 211 -18.70 -16.50 -14.15
N GLU A 212 -19.64 -16.64 -15.09
CA GLU A 212 -19.98 -17.94 -15.71
C GLU A 212 -18.79 -18.61 -16.41
N THR A 213 -17.92 -17.82 -17.03
CA THR A 213 -16.69 -18.32 -17.67
C THR A 213 -15.76 -19.08 -16.72
N CYS A 214 -15.79 -18.75 -15.41
CA CYS A 214 -14.92 -19.35 -14.42
C CYS A 214 -15.46 -20.69 -13.89
N TYR A 215 -16.73 -20.98 -14.13
CA TYR A 215 -17.36 -22.25 -13.74
C TYR A 215 -17.39 -23.27 -14.87
N ASP A 216 -17.39 -22.85 -16.13
CA ASP A 216 -17.39 -23.79 -17.26
C ASP A 216 -15.96 -24.31 -17.52
N TRP A 217 -15.71 -25.54 -17.05
CA TRP A 217 -14.41 -26.22 -17.17
C TRP A 217 -14.00 -26.46 -18.63
N ARG A 218 -14.95 -26.48 -19.56
CA ARG A 218 -14.66 -26.66 -21.00
C ARG A 218 -13.86 -25.49 -21.58
N ASN A 219 -13.92 -24.32 -20.95
CA ASN A 219 -13.10 -23.16 -21.34
C ASN A 219 -11.60 -23.36 -21.06
N TYR A 220 -11.24 -24.37 -20.26
CA TYR A 220 -9.88 -24.64 -19.78
C TYR A 220 -9.40 -26.04 -20.16
N GLU A 221 -9.76 -26.50 -21.36
CA GLU A 221 -9.31 -27.76 -21.97
C GLU A 221 -9.84 -29.05 -21.30
N TYR A 222 -10.85 -28.95 -20.44
CA TYR A 222 -11.54 -30.12 -19.89
C TYR A 222 -12.72 -30.57 -20.77
N THR A 223 -13.08 -31.84 -20.69
CA THR A 223 -14.16 -32.44 -21.50
C THR A 223 -15.28 -33.02 -20.63
N VAL A 224 -16.51 -33.02 -21.14
CA VAL A 224 -17.66 -33.64 -20.46
C VAL A 224 -17.38 -35.12 -20.19
N GLY A 225 -17.61 -35.55 -18.95
CA GLY A 225 -17.32 -36.91 -18.47
C GLY A 225 -15.88 -37.14 -18.01
N GLN A 226 -14.99 -36.15 -18.14
CA GLN A 226 -13.64 -36.23 -17.59
C GLN A 226 -13.67 -36.14 -16.06
N TYR A 227 -13.01 -37.11 -15.40
CA TYR A 227 -12.74 -37.04 -13.97
C TYR A 227 -11.47 -36.21 -13.73
N VAL A 228 -11.58 -35.21 -12.86
CA VAL A 228 -10.50 -34.35 -12.39
C VAL A 228 -10.20 -34.72 -10.95
N GLU A 229 -8.97 -35.16 -10.69
CA GLU A 229 -8.53 -35.55 -9.36
C GLU A 229 -8.67 -34.39 -8.36
N GLY A 230 -9.27 -34.66 -7.21
CA GLY A 230 -9.53 -33.67 -6.16
C GLY A 230 -10.79 -32.81 -6.37
N PHE A 231 -11.44 -32.87 -7.55
CA PHE A 231 -12.60 -32.03 -7.86
C PHE A 231 -13.86 -32.84 -8.19
N GLY A 232 -13.77 -33.84 -9.06
CA GLY A 232 -14.93 -34.63 -9.50
C GLY A 232 -15.03 -34.75 -11.01
N THR A 233 -16.23 -35.04 -11.52
CA THR A 233 -16.47 -35.28 -12.95
C THR A 233 -17.17 -34.08 -13.59
N VAL A 234 -16.67 -33.62 -14.74
CA VAL A 234 -17.32 -32.57 -15.54
C VAL A 234 -18.65 -33.07 -16.06
N ASN A 235 -19.75 -32.42 -15.67
CA ASN A 235 -21.11 -32.78 -16.05
C ASN A 235 -21.47 -32.31 -17.48
N GLU A 236 -22.69 -32.63 -17.93
CA GLU A 236 -23.15 -32.30 -19.30
C GLU A 236 -23.19 -30.78 -19.58
N ASP A 237 -23.37 -29.97 -18.54
CA ASP A 237 -23.39 -28.50 -18.63
C ASP A 237 -21.99 -27.87 -18.65
N GLY A 238 -20.93 -28.67 -18.38
CA GLY A 238 -19.54 -28.21 -18.31
C GLY A 238 -19.05 -27.86 -16.91
N TYR A 239 -19.81 -28.18 -15.87
CA TYR A 239 -19.51 -27.84 -14.48
C TYR A 239 -19.03 -29.05 -13.68
N ILE A 240 -18.25 -28.79 -12.62
CA ILE A 240 -18.07 -29.72 -11.51
C ILE A 240 -18.83 -29.15 -10.31
N LEU A 241 -19.55 -30.02 -9.59
CA LEU A 241 -20.32 -29.64 -8.40
C LEU A 241 -19.66 -30.21 -7.15
N ASP A 242 -19.70 -29.45 -6.05
CA ASP A 242 -19.31 -29.93 -4.72
C ASP A 242 -20.39 -30.84 -4.10
N ASP A 243 -20.13 -31.33 -2.88
CA ASP A 243 -21.05 -32.20 -2.13
C ASP A 243 -22.40 -31.52 -1.81
N ASN A 244 -22.48 -30.19 -1.87
CA ASN A 244 -23.70 -29.42 -1.66
C ASN A 244 -24.43 -29.09 -2.98
N GLY A 245 -23.89 -29.53 -4.13
CA GLY A 245 -24.42 -29.24 -5.46
C GLY A 245 -24.07 -27.85 -5.98
N GLU A 246 -23.09 -27.17 -5.38
CA GLU A 246 -22.60 -25.86 -5.82
C GLU A 246 -21.52 -26.00 -6.89
N ARG A 247 -21.50 -25.09 -7.87
CA ARG A 247 -20.50 -25.08 -8.94
C ARG A 247 -19.12 -24.72 -8.39
N ILE A 248 -18.12 -25.54 -8.71
CA ILE A 248 -16.72 -25.30 -8.34
C ILE A 248 -16.03 -24.48 -9.42
N VAL A 249 -15.33 -23.42 -9.00
CA VAL A 249 -14.49 -22.60 -9.88
C VAL A 249 -13.36 -23.47 -10.44
N CYS A 250 -13.18 -23.43 -11.75
CA CYS A 250 -12.02 -24.05 -12.41
C CYS A 250 -10.73 -23.39 -11.88
N PRO A 251 -9.77 -24.16 -11.31
CA PRO A 251 -8.55 -23.59 -10.74
C PRO A 251 -7.76 -22.71 -11.72
N GLU A 252 -7.67 -23.12 -12.98
CA GLU A 252 -7.04 -22.35 -14.05
C GLU A 252 -7.72 -21.00 -14.25
N ALA A 253 -9.05 -20.96 -14.18
CA ALA A 253 -9.82 -19.73 -14.30
C ALA A 253 -9.61 -18.79 -13.11
N GLY A 254 -9.62 -19.35 -11.90
CA GLY A 254 -9.40 -18.60 -10.66
C GLY A 254 -8.00 -18.00 -10.59
N ILE A 255 -6.98 -18.80 -10.93
CA ILE A 255 -5.58 -18.35 -10.99
C ILE A 255 -5.41 -17.28 -12.08
N GLU A 256 -5.96 -17.51 -13.27
CA GLU A 256 -5.90 -16.54 -14.36
C GLU A 256 -6.54 -15.21 -13.97
N ALA A 257 -7.74 -15.23 -13.39
CA ALA A 257 -8.42 -14.01 -12.95
C ALA A 257 -7.64 -13.28 -11.83
N ALA A 258 -7.09 -14.00 -10.85
CA ALA A 258 -6.29 -13.41 -9.79
C ALA A 258 -4.97 -12.83 -10.31
N ALA A 259 -4.29 -13.54 -11.22
CA ALA A 259 -3.07 -13.06 -11.85
C ALA A 259 -3.35 -11.81 -12.70
N TRP A 260 -4.45 -11.78 -13.46
CA TRP A 260 -4.90 -10.58 -14.15
C TRP A 260 -5.26 -9.46 -13.18
N GLU A 261 -5.94 -9.76 -12.06
CA GLU A 261 -6.29 -8.78 -11.03
C GLU A 261 -5.05 -8.17 -10.37
N SER A 262 -3.97 -8.96 -10.24
CA SER A 262 -2.65 -8.51 -9.79
C SER A 262 -1.86 -7.74 -10.84
N GLY A 263 -2.35 -7.68 -12.09
CA GLY A 263 -1.67 -7.08 -13.25
C GLY A 263 -0.32 -7.70 -13.60
N MET A 264 0.06 -8.83 -12.98
CA MET A 264 1.36 -9.47 -13.09
C MET A 264 1.21 -10.95 -13.49
N ASP A 265 0.54 -11.15 -14.62
CA ASP A 265 -0.07 -12.41 -15.11
C ASP A 265 0.77 -13.69 -14.97
N ASN A 266 2.09 -13.62 -15.15
CA ASN A 266 2.96 -14.79 -15.09
C ASN A 266 4.12 -14.65 -14.10
N ALA A 267 3.98 -13.76 -13.11
CA ALA A 267 4.95 -13.63 -12.03
C ALA A 267 5.12 -14.97 -11.29
N THR A 268 6.33 -15.23 -10.79
CA THR A 268 6.67 -16.49 -10.11
C THR A 268 5.80 -16.76 -8.89
N ARG A 269 5.30 -15.69 -8.27
CA ARG A 269 4.41 -15.73 -7.11
C ARG A 269 3.00 -16.26 -7.39
N PHE A 270 2.62 -16.48 -8.66
CA PHE A 270 1.33 -17.07 -9.05
C PHE A 270 1.45 -18.43 -9.73
N ASP A 271 2.62 -19.06 -9.66
CA ASP A 271 2.81 -20.40 -10.18
C ASP A 271 1.94 -21.41 -9.43
N ARG A 272 1.06 -22.10 -10.16
CA ARG A 272 0.08 -23.05 -9.61
C ARG A 272 0.74 -24.09 -8.72
N GLU A 273 1.89 -24.60 -9.14
CA GLU A 273 2.63 -25.65 -8.44
C GLU A 273 3.43 -25.15 -7.22
N GLY A 274 3.51 -23.84 -7.01
CA GLY A 274 4.38 -23.25 -5.99
C GLY A 274 5.87 -23.35 -6.33
N ASN A 275 6.73 -23.32 -5.32
CA ASN A 275 8.18 -23.50 -5.49
C ASN A 275 8.81 -24.37 -4.39
N GLY A 276 8.90 -25.68 -4.62
CA GLY A 276 9.50 -26.64 -3.69
C GLY A 276 8.48 -27.42 -2.86
N ALA A 277 8.95 -28.41 -2.09
CA ALA A 277 8.09 -29.42 -1.47
C ALA A 277 7.15 -28.88 -0.37
N ASP A 278 7.53 -27.79 0.29
CA ASP A 278 6.75 -27.23 1.40
C ASP A 278 5.71 -26.20 0.92
N ASP A 279 5.69 -25.86 -0.36
CA ASP A 279 4.73 -24.93 -0.96
C ASP A 279 3.58 -25.72 -1.58
N LYS A 280 2.38 -25.62 -0.99
CA LYS A 280 1.20 -26.36 -1.46
C LYS A 280 0.65 -25.88 -2.81
N GLY A 281 1.24 -24.83 -3.41
CA GLY A 281 0.75 -24.23 -4.63
C GLY A 281 -0.47 -23.33 -4.40
N ILE A 282 -1.12 -22.95 -5.50
CA ILE A 282 -2.29 -22.07 -5.46
C ILE A 282 -3.58 -22.88 -5.36
N GLU A 283 -4.38 -22.56 -4.35
CA GLU A 283 -5.74 -23.05 -4.17
C GLU A 283 -6.73 -21.88 -4.32
N ILE A 284 -7.98 -22.18 -4.70
CA ILE A 284 -9.04 -21.19 -4.88
C ILE A 284 -10.08 -21.36 -3.77
N TYR A 285 -10.39 -20.27 -3.07
CA TYR A 285 -11.44 -20.24 -2.05
C TYR A 285 -12.58 -19.31 -2.48
N THR A 286 -13.82 -19.73 -2.21
CA THR A 286 -15.02 -18.96 -2.55
C THR A 286 -15.36 -18.02 -1.41
N VAL A 287 -15.34 -16.72 -1.68
CA VAL A 287 -15.78 -15.70 -0.72
C VAL A 287 -17.30 -15.68 -0.69
N ARG A 288 -17.88 -15.71 0.50
CA ARG A 288 -19.34 -15.78 0.71
C ARG A 288 -19.87 -14.62 1.54
N ASN A 289 -21.12 -14.24 1.28
CA ASN A 289 -21.85 -13.30 2.13
C ASN A 289 -22.48 -14.00 3.35
N ASN A 290 -23.14 -13.22 4.22
CA ASN A 290 -23.81 -13.72 5.43
C ASN A 290 -24.96 -14.71 5.15
N GLN A 291 -25.47 -14.75 3.91
CA GLN A 291 -26.47 -15.72 3.45
C GLN A 291 -25.83 -16.96 2.81
N HIS A 292 -24.51 -17.12 2.93
CA HIS A 292 -23.69 -18.19 2.35
C HIS A 292 -23.66 -18.23 0.82
N ALA A 293 -24.17 -17.18 0.15
CA ALA A 293 -24.08 -17.06 -1.30
C ALA A 293 -22.67 -16.61 -1.73
N PRO A 294 -22.14 -17.16 -2.84
CA PRO A 294 -20.85 -16.76 -3.38
C PRO A 294 -20.89 -15.30 -3.86
N ILE A 295 -19.87 -14.53 -3.49
CA ILE A 295 -19.70 -13.12 -3.87
C ILE A 295 -18.36 -12.84 -4.54
N GLY A 296 -17.48 -13.84 -4.62
CA GLY A 296 -16.20 -13.79 -5.31
C GLY A 296 -15.40 -15.04 -5.04
N TYR A 297 -14.16 -15.05 -5.50
CA TYR A 297 -13.17 -16.06 -5.15
C TYR A 297 -11.82 -15.39 -5.00
N VAL A 298 -10.95 -16.00 -4.21
CA VAL A 298 -9.58 -15.56 -3.96
C VAL A 298 -8.61 -16.72 -4.10
N ILE A 299 -7.36 -16.41 -4.41
CA ILE A 299 -6.27 -17.36 -4.23
C ILE A 299 -5.91 -17.45 -2.75
N ASN A 300 -5.35 -18.57 -2.32
CA ASN A 300 -4.89 -18.82 -0.94
C ASN A 300 -3.61 -18.03 -0.56
N GLN A 301 -3.54 -16.75 -0.92
CA GLN A 301 -2.35 -15.92 -0.82
C GLN A 301 -2.68 -14.44 -0.62
N GLU A 302 -2.32 -13.94 0.56
CA GLU A 302 -2.33 -12.51 0.88
C GLU A 302 -1.09 -11.87 0.25
N SER A 303 -1.32 -11.02 -0.75
CA SER A 303 -0.22 -10.41 -1.50
C SER A 303 0.27 -9.13 -0.82
N VAL A 304 1.58 -8.97 -0.68
CA VAL A 304 2.16 -7.82 0.03
C VAL A 304 1.97 -6.52 -0.76
N ASP A 305 1.99 -6.59 -2.09
CA ASP A 305 1.71 -5.44 -2.94
C ASP A 305 0.27 -4.97 -2.81
N LEU A 306 -0.72 -5.87 -2.90
CA LEU A 306 -2.14 -5.54 -2.72
C LEU A 306 -2.38 -4.79 -1.41
N ASN A 307 -1.87 -5.33 -0.31
CA ASN A 307 -2.09 -4.78 1.02
C ASN A 307 -1.31 -3.48 1.25
N ALA A 308 -0.14 -3.32 0.64
CA ALA A 308 0.57 -2.04 0.60
C ALA A 308 -0.18 -1.00 -0.25
N TYR A 309 -0.78 -1.37 -1.38
CA TYR A 309 -1.65 -0.47 -2.16
C TYR A 309 -2.88 -0.06 -1.35
N LEU A 310 -3.52 -0.99 -0.64
CA LEU A 310 -4.68 -0.70 0.20
C LEU A 310 -4.34 0.14 1.44
N TYR A 311 -3.14 -0.03 2.02
CA TYR A 311 -2.61 0.88 3.04
C TYR A 311 -2.42 2.29 2.46
N ALA A 312 -1.81 2.39 1.27
CA ALA A 312 -1.63 3.68 0.60
C ALA A 312 -2.98 4.33 0.26
N GLU A 313 -3.95 3.55 -0.20
CA GLU A 313 -5.33 3.98 -0.48
C GLU A 313 -6.00 4.57 0.76
N LYS A 314 -5.87 3.96 1.93
CA LYS A 314 -6.32 4.55 3.20
C LYS A 314 -5.65 5.89 3.48
N GLY A 315 -4.36 6.02 3.16
CA GLY A 315 -3.61 7.27 3.31
C GLY A 315 -4.15 8.37 2.40
N PHE A 316 -4.42 8.04 1.13
CA PHE A 316 -5.06 8.96 0.18
C PHE A 316 -6.47 9.34 0.64
N LEU A 317 -7.32 8.36 0.96
CA LEU A 317 -8.68 8.58 1.43
C LEU A 317 -8.73 9.41 2.72
N LYS A 318 -7.78 9.19 3.65
CA LYS A 318 -7.62 10.02 4.85
C LYS A 318 -7.32 11.47 4.50
N SER A 319 -6.36 11.73 3.62
CA SER A 319 -6.04 13.10 3.19
C SER A 319 -7.23 13.79 2.50
N MET A 320 -7.96 13.06 1.64
CA MET A 320 -9.18 13.58 1.04
C MET A 320 -10.28 13.86 2.08
N ALA A 321 -10.45 12.96 3.05
CA ALA A 321 -11.43 13.11 4.13
C ALA A 321 -11.12 14.32 5.02
N GLU A 322 -9.84 14.55 5.35
CA GLU A 322 -9.38 15.74 6.08
C GLU A 322 -9.75 17.02 5.31
N GLU A 323 -9.45 17.06 4.01
CA GLU A 323 -9.73 18.19 3.12
C GLU A 323 -11.24 18.47 2.96
N LEU A 324 -12.07 17.43 2.94
CA LEU A 324 -13.53 17.51 2.82
C LEU A 324 -14.26 17.66 4.17
N GLY A 325 -13.56 17.52 5.30
CA GLY A 325 -14.12 17.62 6.64
C GLY A 325 -14.83 16.37 7.16
N TYR A 326 -14.55 15.19 6.60
CA TYR A 326 -15.16 13.90 6.97
C TYR A 326 -14.41 13.21 8.13
N GLN A 327 -14.53 13.77 9.33
CA GLN A 327 -13.74 13.35 10.50
C GLN A 327 -13.92 11.88 10.92
N ASN A 328 -15.10 11.29 10.74
CA ASN A 328 -15.31 9.87 11.06
C ASN A 328 -14.47 8.96 10.15
N ASP A 329 -14.35 9.32 8.88
CA ASP A 329 -13.58 8.55 7.92
C ASP A 329 -12.08 8.70 8.18
N VAL A 330 -11.62 9.88 8.62
CA VAL A 330 -10.24 10.09 9.09
C VAL A 330 -9.91 9.12 10.23
N VAL A 331 -10.79 9.00 11.23
CA VAL A 331 -10.61 8.06 12.36
C VAL A 331 -10.60 6.61 11.86
N LYS A 332 -11.57 6.24 11.02
CA LYS A 332 -11.68 4.89 10.44
C LYS A 332 -10.39 4.49 9.72
N TYR A 333 -9.97 5.28 8.72
CA TYR A 333 -8.80 4.94 7.92
C TYR A 333 -7.51 4.94 8.72
N THR A 334 -7.40 5.78 9.76
CA THR A 334 -6.23 5.75 10.66
C THR A 334 -6.14 4.44 11.44
N GLN A 335 -7.26 3.98 12.00
CA GLN A 335 -7.30 2.72 12.77
C GLN A 335 -7.03 1.50 11.90
N GLU A 336 -7.70 1.40 10.76
CA GLU A 336 -7.53 0.27 9.86
C GLU A 336 -6.13 0.25 9.20
N ALA A 337 -5.54 1.42 8.90
CA ALA A 337 -4.19 1.50 8.35
C ALA A 337 -3.12 1.04 9.36
N GLN A 338 -3.30 1.33 10.64
CA GLN A 338 -2.38 0.87 11.68
C GLN A 338 -2.28 -0.65 11.69
N TYR A 339 -3.42 -1.36 11.65
CA TYR A 339 -3.42 -2.82 11.62
C TYR A 339 -2.72 -3.38 10.38
N ILE A 340 -3.01 -2.85 9.17
CA ILE A 340 -2.36 -3.31 7.93
C ILE A 340 -0.85 -3.03 7.97
N GLN A 341 -0.44 -1.88 8.50
CA GLN A 341 0.98 -1.53 8.67
C GLN A 341 1.70 -2.55 9.56
N GLU A 342 1.12 -2.87 10.73
CA GLU A 342 1.67 -3.87 11.65
C GLU A 342 1.74 -5.25 10.97
N TYR A 343 0.67 -5.67 10.29
CA TYR A 343 0.64 -6.96 9.58
C TYR A 343 1.71 -7.07 8.49
N ILE A 344 1.87 -6.04 7.64
CA ILE A 344 2.89 -6.02 6.58
C ILE A 344 4.28 -6.18 7.20
N ASN A 345 4.58 -5.43 8.26
CA ASN A 345 5.89 -5.48 8.89
C ASN A 345 6.12 -6.79 9.64
N ASP A 346 5.13 -7.38 10.29
CA ASP A 346 5.32 -8.53 11.18
C ASP A 346 5.13 -9.88 10.50
N ARG A 347 4.31 -9.94 9.45
CA ARG A 347 3.92 -11.19 8.79
C ARG A 347 4.41 -11.32 7.37
N MET A 348 4.63 -10.21 6.67
CA MET A 348 5.05 -10.20 5.26
C MET A 348 6.54 -9.87 5.08
N TYR A 349 7.29 -9.68 6.17
CA TYR A 349 8.74 -9.42 6.12
C TYR A 349 9.53 -10.63 6.62
N ASP A 350 10.60 -10.97 5.90
CA ASP A 350 11.55 -12.00 6.31
C ASP A 350 12.86 -11.36 6.80
N GLU A 351 13.18 -11.56 8.09
CA GLU A 351 14.37 -11.00 8.73
C GLU A 351 15.69 -11.57 8.16
N GLU A 352 15.69 -12.82 7.71
CA GLU A 352 16.88 -13.49 7.19
C GLU A 352 17.30 -12.91 5.83
N THR A 353 16.37 -12.85 4.89
CA THR A 353 16.60 -12.33 3.54
C THR A 353 16.50 -10.82 3.44
N GLY A 354 15.92 -10.16 4.46
CA GLY A 354 15.78 -8.71 4.56
C GLY A 354 14.78 -8.12 3.57
N PHE A 355 13.73 -8.86 3.22
CA PHE A 355 12.82 -8.50 2.12
C PHE A 355 11.36 -8.88 2.44
N TYR A 356 10.42 -8.28 1.72
CA TYR A 356 8.99 -8.55 1.87
C TYR A 356 8.49 -9.57 0.84
N TYR A 357 7.52 -10.40 1.25
CA TYR A 357 6.95 -11.50 0.46
C TYR A 357 5.47 -11.68 0.74
N ASP A 358 4.78 -12.36 -0.17
CA ASP A 358 3.40 -12.79 0.02
C ASP A 358 3.29 -13.88 1.11
N VAL A 359 2.12 -13.98 1.72
CA VAL A 359 1.80 -14.98 2.74
C VAL A 359 0.75 -15.95 2.21
N GLN A 360 1.08 -17.23 2.16
CA GLN A 360 0.11 -18.30 1.87
C GLN A 360 -0.75 -18.57 3.10
N THR A 361 -2.05 -18.76 2.89
CA THR A 361 -3.04 -19.01 3.94
C THR A 361 -3.88 -20.24 3.67
N ASN A 362 -4.54 -20.79 4.68
CA ASN A 362 -5.73 -21.65 4.50
C ASN A 362 -7.01 -20.80 4.56
N GLU A 363 -8.16 -21.42 4.26
CA GLU A 363 -9.46 -20.72 4.10
C GLU A 363 -9.90 -19.96 5.36
N ASP A 364 -9.60 -20.48 6.56
CA ASP A 364 -9.99 -19.84 7.84
C ASP A 364 -8.90 -18.95 8.45
N GLY A 365 -7.76 -18.79 7.77
CA GLY A 365 -6.66 -17.94 8.22
C GLY A 365 -5.80 -18.51 9.36
N SER A 366 -6.08 -19.73 9.85
CA SER A 366 -5.37 -20.31 10.99
C SER A 366 -3.94 -20.76 10.68
N GLU A 367 -3.65 -21.05 9.41
CA GLU A 367 -2.31 -21.41 8.93
C GLU A 367 -1.78 -20.31 8.02
N LYS A 368 -0.61 -19.76 8.34
CA LYS A 368 0.08 -18.74 7.55
C LYS A 368 1.51 -19.17 7.26
N LYS A 369 1.96 -18.99 6.02
CA LYS A 369 3.33 -19.28 5.60
C LYS A 369 3.87 -18.18 4.70
N LEU A 370 5.00 -17.57 5.11
CA LEU A 370 5.70 -16.60 4.28
C LEU A 370 6.38 -17.28 3.08
N LEU A 371 6.15 -16.77 1.88
CA LEU A 371 6.56 -17.41 0.62
C LEU A 371 7.96 -17.00 0.13
N VAL A 372 8.94 -16.99 1.04
CA VAL A 372 10.36 -16.65 0.73
C VAL A 372 10.93 -17.53 -0.39
N ASN A 373 10.48 -18.78 -0.45
CA ASN A 373 10.89 -19.78 -1.43
C ASN A 373 10.52 -19.39 -2.88
N ARG A 374 9.56 -18.49 -3.12
CA ARG A 374 9.21 -18.02 -4.49
C ARG A 374 10.15 -16.95 -5.04
N GLY A 375 11.12 -16.53 -4.22
CA GLY A 375 12.15 -15.56 -4.57
C GLY A 375 11.64 -14.12 -4.54
N LYS A 376 12.56 -13.16 -4.70
CA LYS A 376 12.26 -11.72 -4.61
C LYS A 376 11.69 -11.20 -5.93
N GLY A 377 10.58 -10.48 -5.88
CA GLY A 377 10.03 -9.70 -6.99
C GLY A 377 9.79 -8.23 -6.62
N THR A 378 9.03 -7.53 -7.46
CA THR A 378 8.77 -6.09 -7.30
C THR A 378 7.84 -5.76 -6.13
N GLU A 379 7.03 -6.73 -5.71
CA GLU A 379 6.13 -6.62 -4.57
C GLU A 379 6.86 -6.19 -3.29
N GLY A 380 8.13 -6.55 -3.15
CA GLY A 380 8.88 -6.33 -1.91
C GLY A 380 9.29 -4.88 -1.63
N TRP A 381 9.22 -3.97 -2.60
CA TRP A 381 9.42 -2.53 -2.36
C TRP A 381 8.12 -1.72 -2.36
N ILE A 382 6.97 -2.34 -2.64
CA ILE A 382 5.67 -1.65 -2.57
C ILE A 382 5.35 -1.17 -1.15
N PRO A 383 5.69 -1.89 -0.05
CA PRO A 383 5.61 -1.34 1.32
C PRO A 383 6.41 -0.05 1.53
N LEU A 384 7.54 0.13 0.83
CA LEU A 384 8.32 1.38 0.88
C LEU A 384 7.63 2.47 0.05
N TRP A 385 7.15 2.16 -1.15
CA TRP A 385 6.37 3.10 -1.94
C TRP A 385 5.13 3.61 -1.19
N ALA A 386 4.44 2.71 -0.48
CA ALA A 386 3.28 3.01 0.34
C ALA A 386 3.60 3.77 1.64
N LYS A 387 4.89 3.82 2.03
CA LYS A 387 5.37 4.29 3.35
C LYS A 387 4.81 3.48 4.53
N ALA A 388 4.62 2.18 4.33
CA ALA A 388 4.21 1.23 5.36
C ALA A 388 5.40 0.59 6.09
N ALA A 389 6.55 0.45 5.42
CA ALA A 389 7.72 -0.19 6.01
C ALA A 389 8.36 0.64 7.15
N THR A 390 8.89 -0.02 8.17
CA THR A 390 9.74 0.67 9.14
C THR A 390 11.08 1.02 8.50
N LYS A 391 11.74 2.09 9.00
CA LYS A 391 13.00 2.59 8.39
C LYS A 391 14.12 1.54 8.33
N ASP A 392 14.21 0.69 9.34
CA ASP A 392 15.18 -0.41 9.42
C ASP A 392 14.89 -1.51 8.38
N LYS A 393 13.64 -1.95 8.25
CA LYS A 393 13.23 -2.92 7.23
C LYS A 393 13.41 -2.35 5.82
N ALA A 394 13.06 -1.08 5.62
CA ALA A 394 13.30 -0.36 4.38
C ALA A 394 14.79 -0.31 4.01
N ALA A 395 15.68 -0.04 4.97
CA ALA A 395 17.12 -0.05 4.72
C ALA A 395 17.61 -1.42 4.20
N ARG A 396 17.14 -2.52 4.79
CA ARG A 396 17.46 -3.89 4.33
C ARG A 396 16.88 -4.20 2.94
N VAL A 397 15.69 -3.72 2.62
CA VAL A 397 15.12 -3.84 1.26
C VAL A 397 15.99 -3.10 0.25
N VAL A 398 16.45 -1.89 0.60
CA VAL A 398 17.31 -1.06 -0.26
C VAL A 398 18.65 -1.75 -0.56
N GLU A 399 19.21 -2.54 0.37
CA GLU A 399 20.40 -3.37 0.10
C GLU A 399 20.16 -4.31 -1.09
N SER A 400 18.96 -4.91 -1.21
CA SER A 400 18.63 -5.77 -2.36
C SER A 400 18.32 -4.96 -3.62
N MET A 401 17.66 -3.81 -3.49
CA MET A 401 17.33 -2.92 -4.62
C MET A 401 18.59 -2.38 -5.31
N THR A 402 19.66 -2.16 -4.55
CA THR A 402 20.91 -1.54 -5.02
C THR A 402 22.03 -2.55 -5.31
N ASP A 403 21.74 -3.86 -5.21
CA ASP A 403 22.68 -4.94 -5.52
C ASP A 403 22.61 -5.31 -7.01
N ALA A 404 23.75 -5.21 -7.71
CA ALA A 404 23.88 -5.52 -9.14
C ALA A 404 23.67 -7.00 -9.48
N ASN A 405 23.75 -7.90 -8.50
CA ASN A 405 23.42 -9.32 -8.65
C ASN A 405 21.94 -9.62 -8.37
N LYS A 406 21.14 -8.59 -8.05
CA LYS A 406 19.71 -8.69 -7.77
C LYS A 406 18.92 -7.74 -8.67
N PHE A 407 18.67 -6.52 -8.21
CA PHE A 407 17.79 -5.57 -8.89
C PHE A 407 18.53 -4.39 -9.55
N ASP A 408 19.78 -4.07 -9.21
CA ASP A 408 20.54 -3.00 -9.88
C ASP A 408 21.22 -3.47 -11.18
N THR A 409 20.45 -4.11 -12.06
CA THR A 409 20.88 -4.63 -13.37
C THR A 409 21.23 -3.51 -14.37
N PHE A 410 21.54 -3.84 -15.63
CA PHE A 410 21.90 -2.84 -16.64
C PHE A 410 20.77 -1.81 -16.83
N VAL A 411 19.54 -2.28 -17.05
CA VAL A 411 18.32 -1.50 -16.76
C VAL A 411 17.82 -1.97 -15.39
N PRO A 412 17.74 -1.10 -14.37
CA PRO A 412 17.45 -1.53 -12.99
C PRO A 412 15.98 -1.89 -12.76
N PHE A 413 15.73 -2.59 -11.66
CA PHE A 413 14.42 -3.05 -11.17
C PHE A 413 13.71 -4.06 -12.08
N PRO A 414 14.35 -5.19 -12.43
CA PRO A 414 13.69 -6.30 -13.09
C PRO A 414 12.53 -6.85 -12.26
N THR A 415 11.54 -7.42 -12.92
CA THR A 415 10.33 -7.93 -12.25
C THR A 415 10.56 -9.12 -11.32
N ALA A 416 11.65 -9.85 -11.55
CA ALA A 416 12.19 -10.81 -10.60
C ALA A 416 13.66 -10.47 -10.36
N SER A 417 14.12 -10.62 -9.12
CA SER A 417 15.54 -10.47 -8.81
C SER A 417 16.38 -11.44 -9.63
N LYS A 418 17.58 -11.03 -10.04
CA LYS A 418 18.47 -11.86 -10.86
C LYS A 418 18.92 -13.15 -10.15
N ASP A 419 18.88 -13.19 -8.82
CA ASP A 419 19.12 -14.39 -8.01
C ASP A 419 17.87 -15.28 -7.81
N ASN A 420 16.71 -14.91 -8.37
CA ASN A 420 15.51 -15.74 -8.38
C ASN A 420 15.72 -16.95 -9.33
N ASN A 421 15.41 -18.16 -8.86
CA ASN A 421 15.60 -19.39 -9.64
C ASN A 421 14.77 -19.47 -10.92
N LYS A 422 13.69 -18.67 -11.01
CA LYS A 422 12.79 -18.56 -12.15
C LYS A 422 13.02 -17.25 -12.95
N TYR A 423 14.10 -16.51 -12.67
CA TYR A 423 14.49 -15.31 -13.43
C TYR A 423 14.73 -15.63 -14.91
N ALA A 424 14.10 -14.84 -15.78
CA ALA A 424 14.17 -14.95 -17.23
C ALA A 424 14.03 -13.54 -17.84
N PRO A 425 15.11 -12.93 -18.34
CA PRO A 425 15.16 -11.50 -18.71
C PRO A 425 14.27 -11.11 -19.90
N GLU A 426 13.69 -12.08 -20.61
CA GLU A 426 12.78 -11.85 -21.74
C GLU A 426 11.35 -12.36 -21.48
N LYS A 427 11.10 -13.02 -20.34
CA LYS A 427 9.79 -13.63 -20.04
C LYS A 427 8.94 -12.68 -19.18
N TYR A 428 8.16 -11.83 -19.84
CA TYR A 428 7.11 -10.95 -19.30
C TYR A 428 7.31 -10.49 -17.83
N TRP A 429 6.70 -11.12 -16.81
CA TRP A 429 6.82 -10.77 -15.38
C TRP A 429 7.86 -11.58 -14.59
N ARG A 430 8.92 -12.06 -15.25
CA ARG A 430 9.99 -12.86 -14.61
C ARG A 430 11.39 -12.30 -14.81
N GLY A 431 11.52 -11.04 -15.17
CA GLY A 431 12.83 -10.46 -15.48
C GLY A 431 12.76 -9.12 -16.20
N PRO A 432 11.96 -8.96 -17.28
CA PRO A 432 11.78 -7.66 -17.92
C PRO A 432 11.51 -6.54 -16.90
N VAL A 433 12.07 -5.36 -17.18
CA VAL A 433 11.85 -4.14 -16.41
C VAL A 433 10.58 -3.47 -16.92
N TRP A 434 9.61 -3.34 -16.02
CA TRP A 434 8.37 -2.62 -16.28
C TRP A 434 8.44 -1.26 -15.60
N LEU A 435 8.17 -0.22 -16.37
CA LEU A 435 8.53 1.14 -15.96
C LEU A 435 7.67 1.69 -14.82
N ASP A 436 6.47 1.15 -14.63
CA ASP A 436 5.67 1.41 -13.44
C ASP A 436 6.32 0.85 -12.17
N GLN A 437 6.77 -0.41 -12.19
CA GLN A 437 7.42 -1.02 -11.03
C GLN A 437 8.75 -0.32 -10.72
N ALA A 438 9.48 0.07 -11.77
CA ALA A 438 10.70 0.87 -11.65
C ALA A 438 10.40 2.28 -11.09
N LEU A 439 9.31 2.92 -11.49
CA LEU A 439 8.86 4.20 -10.89
C LEU A 439 8.58 4.01 -9.39
N TYR A 440 7.85 2.97 -9.00
CA TYR A 440 7.57 2.69 -7.58
C TYR A 440 8.84 2.41 -6.78
N ALA A 441 9.83 1.73 -7.36
CA ALA A 441 11.14 1.52 -6.75
C ALA A 441 11.90 2.85 -6.53
N VAL A 442 11.92 3.73 -7.53
CA VAL A 442 12.56 5.06 -7.41
C VAL A 442 11.85 5.93 -6.36
N GLU A 443 10.52 5.96 -6.37
CA GLU A 443 9.76 6.69 -5.35
C GLU A 443 9.93 6.08 -3.95
N ALA A 444 10.02 4.75 -3.83
CA ALA A 444 10.36 4.07 -2.58
C ALA A 444 11.71 4.53 -2.03
N LEU A 445 12.75 4.63 -2.87
CA LEU A 445 14.04 5.17 -2.47
C LEU A 445 13.93 6.63 -1.98
N GLN A 446 13.23 7.48 -2.74
CA GLN A 446 13.02 8.89 -2.37
C GLN A 446 12.23 9.05 -1.06
N ASN A 447 11.20 8.22 -0.84
CA ASN A 447 10.39 8.24 0.38
C ASN A 447 11.23 8.04 1.64
N TYR A 448 12.29 7.21 1.57
CA TYR A 448 13.16 6.89 2.70
C TYR A 448 14.49 7.66 2.70
N GLY A 449 14.63 8.67 1.83
CA GLY A 449 15.79 9.56 1.83
C GLY A 449 16.98 9.11 0.99
N TYR A 450 16.85 8.03 0.23
CA TYR A 450 17.88 7.52 -0.70
C TYR A 450 17.83 8.25 -2.05
N TYR A 451 17.94 9.57 -2.01
CA TYR A 451 17.77 10.44 -3.19
C TYR A 451 18.86 10.25 -4.24
N ASP A 452 20.10 9.98 -3.81
CA ASP A 452 21.21 9.77 -4.73
C ASP A 452 21.06 8.44 -5.48
N GLU A 453 20.68 7.37 -4.78
CA GLU A 453 20.37 6.07 -5.35
C GLU A 453 19.19 6.15 -6.33
N ALA A 454 18.13 6.87 -5.95
CA ALA A 454 16.98 7.13 -6.80
C ALA A 454 17.38 7.84 -8.12
N LYS A 455 18.27 8.84 -8.02
CA LYS A 455 18.77 9.57 -9.18
C LYS A 455 19.67 8.71 -10.07
N VAL A 456 20.57 7.92 -9.47
CA VAL A 456 21.42 6.96 -10.21
C VAL A 456 20.57 5.94 -10.96
N ALA A 457 19.58 5.33 -10.29
CA ALA A 457 18.69 4.36 -10.92
C ALA A 457 17.87 5.00 -12.06
N THR A 458 17.37 6.22 -11.85
CA THR A 458 16.64 6.97 -12.89
C THR A 458 17.52 7.27 -14.10
N THR A 459 18.77 7.70 -13.89
CA THR A 459 19.72 7.91 -14.98
C THR A 459 19.98 6.61 -15.75
N LYS A 460 20.16 5.47 -15.07
CA LYS A 460 20.30 4.16 -15.73
C LYS A 460 19.05 3.81 -16.56
N LEU A 461 17.84 4.02 -16.03
CA LEU A 461 16.59 3.78 -16.77
C LEU A 461 16.56 4.61 -18.07
N PHE A 462 16.95 5.88 -18.02
CA PHE A 462 16.95 6.75 -19.20
C PHE A 462 18.05 6.39 -20.21
N ASP A 463 19.27 6.16 -19.73
CA ASP A 463 20.44 5.94 -20.58
C ASP A 463 20.45 4.54 -21.22
N HIS A 464 19.87 3.55 -20.54
CA HIS A 464 19.96 2.15 -20.94
C HIS A 464 18.67 1.59 -21.56
N ALA A 465 17.53 2.27 -21.46
CA ALA A 465 16.34 1.93 -22.24
C ALA A 465 16.57 2.26 -23.73
N LYS A 466 16.91 1.25 -24.55
CA LYS A 466 17.23 1.48 -25.97
C LYS A 466 16.09 2.17 -26.70
N GLY A 467 16.46 3.17 -27.49
CA GLY A 467 15.53 3.96 -28.30
C GLY A 467 14.90 5.15 -27.56
N LEU A 468 14.92 5.19 -26.22
CA LEU A 468 14.30 6.28 -25.45
C LEU A 468 14.92 7.64 -25.77
N LEU A 469 16.25 7.77 -25.70
CA LEU A 469 16.97 9.02 -25.98
C LEU A 469 17.17 9.28 -27.49
N GLY A 470 16.81 8.32 -28.34
CA GLY A 470 16.89 8.41 -29.80
C GLY A 470 15.53 8.70 -30.44
N THR A 471 15.31 8.17 -31.64
CA THR A 471 14.03 8.27 -32.37
C THR A 471 13.12 7.05 -32.23
N GLY A 472 13.52 6.06 -31.41
CA GLY A 472 12.73 4.87 -31.16
C GLY A 472 11.49 5.16 -30.30
N PRO A 473 10.46 4.28 -30.36
CA PRO A 473 9.27 4.41 -29.52
C PRO A 473 9.57 4.01 -28.06
N ILE A 474 8.68 4.40 -27.15
CA ILE A 474 8.64 3.87 -25.78
C ILE A 474 7.99 2.47 -25.82
N HIS A 475 8.56 1.51 -25.11
CA HIS A 475 8.08 0.12 -25.06
C HIS A 475 7.35 -0.19 -23.74
N GLU A 476 6.59 -1.27 -23.74
CA GLU A 476 5.86 -1.81 -22.57
C GLU A 476 6.82 -2.21 -21.44
N ASN A 477 7.89 -2.93 -21.78
CA ASN A 477 8.95 -3.31 -20.86
C ASN A 477 10.30 -3.43 -21.60
N TYR A 478 11.39 -3.57 -20.84
CA TYR A 478 12.76 -3.59 -21.36
C TYR A 478 13.54 -4.78 -20.80
N ASN A 479 14.43 -5.36 -21.60
CA ASN A 479 15.32 -6.40 -21.13
C ASN A 479 16.31 -5.82 -20.09
N PRO A 480 16.40 -6.38 -18.87
CA PRO A 480 17.22 -5.83 -17.77
C PRO A 480 18.72 -5.91 -18.02
N GLU A 481 19.18 -6.73 -18.96
CA GLU A 481 20.61 -6.99 -19.22
C GLU A 481 21.12 -6.26 -20.47
N THR A 482 20.26 -6.03 -21.44
CA THR A 482 20.64 -5.47 -22.76
C THR A 482 19.99 -4.13 -23.07
N GLY A 483 18.91 -3.78 -22.36
CA GLY A 483 18.13 -2.58 -22.60
C GLY A 483 17.22 -2.63 -23.82
N GLU A 484 17.16 -3.77 -24.54
CA GLU A 484 16.25 -3.92 -25.68
C GLU A 484 14.80 -3.73 -25.26
N GLY A 485 14.06 -2.94 -26.05
CA GLY A 485 12.63 -2.75 -25.86
C GLY A 485 11.87 -4.01 -26.25
N LEU A 486 11.04 -4.51 -25.35
CA LEU A 486 10.27 -5.74 -25.49
C LEU A 486 8.77 -5.41 -25.63
N HIS A 487 8.00 -6.37 -26.12
CA HIS A 487 6.54 -6.31 -26.27
C HIS A 487 6.04 -5.03 -26.98
N THR A 488 4.95 -4.42 -26.52
CA THR A 488 4.23 -3.39 -27.28
C THR A 488 4.99 -2.07 -27.35
N LYS A 489 4.82 -1.34 -28.45
CA LYS A 489 5.40 -0.01 -28.70
C LYS A 489 4.39 1.11 -28.43
N ASN A 490 4.89 2.33 -28.26
CA ASN A 490 4.10 3.53 -27.97
C ASN A 490 3.25 3.33 -26.71
N PHE A 491 3.87 2.83 -25.64
CA PHE A 491 3.16 2.32 -24.49
C PHE A 491 2.94 3.38 -23.40
N SER A 492 1.69 3.54 -22.95
CA SER A 492 1.24 4.67 -22.15
C SER A 492 1.77 4.70 -20.72
N TRP A 493 1.72 3.63 -19.91
CA TRP A 493 2.26 3.77 -18.54
C TRP A 493 3.78 3.96 -18.55
N SER A 494 4.48 3.47 -19.58
CA SER A 494 5.93 3.61 -19.66
C SER A 494 6.27 5.06 -19.97
N ALA A 495 5.48 5.68 -20.85
CA ALA A 495 5.51 7.13 -21.05
C ALA A 495 5.17 7.89 -19.76
N SER A 496 4.11 7.49 -19.03
CA SER A 496 3.80 8.10 -17.72
C SER A 496 4.97 8.04 -16.76
N ALA A 497 5.60 6.86 -16.61
CA ALA A 497 6.71 6.65 -15.71
C ALA A 497 7.94 7.45 -16.11
N PHE A 498 8.35 7.46 -17.39
CA PHE A 498 9.47 8.30 -17.81
C PHE A 498 9.19 9.80 -17.61
N TYR A 499 7.96 10.25 -17.87
CA TYR A 499 7.58 11.64 -17.59
C TYR A 499 7.68 11.95 -16.08
N LEU A 500 7.13 11.09 -15.23
CA LEU A 500 7.17 11.26 -13.78
C LEU A 500 8.60 11.17 -13.23
N LEU A 501 9.42 10.22 -13.64
CA LEU A 501 10.83 10.13 -13.26
C LEU A 501 11.62 11.39 -13.64
N TYR A 502 11.33 11.99 -14.80
CA TYR A 502 11.91 13.28 -15.17
C TYR A 502 11.47 14.38 -14.18
N GLN A 503 10.16 14.56 -14.00
CA GLN A 503 9.61 15.64 -13.16
C GLN A 503 9.99 15.49 -11.69
N ASN A 504 9.89 14.28 -11.16
CA ASN A 504 9.86 13.96 -9.73
C ASN A 504 11.18 13.44 -9.17
N THR A 505 12.15 13.14 -10.03
CA THR A 505 13.47 12.64 -9.62
C THR A 505 14.63 13.41 -10.26
N LEU A 506 14.56 13.69 -11.58
CA LEU A 506 15.65 14.43 -12.24
C LEU A 506 15.56 15.94 -12.01
N THR A 507 14.35 16.49 -11.89
CA THR A 507 14.13 17.92 -11.70
C THR A 507 13.54 18.31 -10.34
N SER A 508 13.11 17.33 -9.54
CA SER A 508 12.64 17.54 -8.16
C SER A 508 12.82 16.26 -7.35
N THR A 509 12.27 16.24 -6.12
CA THR A 509 12.24 15.05 -5.26
C THR A 509 10.82 14.70 -4.80
N ASN A 510 9.79 15.20 -5.50
CA ASN A 510 8.40 15.09 -5.08
C ASN A 510 7.78 13.77 -5.54
N THR A 511 7.57 12.84 -4.63
CA THR A 511 6.93 11.55 -4.93
C THR A 511 5.41 11.68 -5.09
N THR A 512 4.80 10.79 -5.87
CA THR A 512 3.34 10.70 -6.02
C THR A 512 2.65 9.86 -4.93
N SER A 513 3.42 9.24 -4.04
CA SER A 513 2.95 8.41 -2.92
C SER A 513 2.06 9.16 -1.92
N GLN A 514 1.44 8.39 -1.01
CA GLN A 514 0.56 8.92 0.02
C GLN A 514 1.29 9.87 1.00
N THR A 515 0.54 10.81 1.56
CA THR A 515 0.98 11.77 2.57
C THR A 515 0.10 11.76 3.82
N GLY A 516 -0.92 10.90 3.87
CA GLY A 516 -1.85 10.78 4.98
C GLY A 516 -1.24 10.09 6.21
N PHE A 517 -0.19 9.29 6.02
CA PHE A 517 0.55 8.61 7.07
C PHE A 517 2.06 8.86 6.96
N ASP A 518 2.66 9.11 8.12
CA ASP A 518 4.12 9.18 8.26
C ASP A 518 4.74 7.79 8.16
N ILE A 519 6.04 7.75 7.82
CA ILE A 519 6.84 6.52 7.84
C ILE A 519 6.96 6.06 9.30
N PRO A 520 6.60 4.80 9.61
CA PRO A 520 6.72 4.29 10.97
C PRO A 520 8.19 4.22 11.38
N ASN A 521 8.49 4.64 12.61
CA ASN A 521 9.77 4.34 13.24
C ASN A 521 9.67 2.93 13.86
N VAL A 522 10.81 2.34 14.24
CA VAL A 522 10.81 1.12 15.06
C VAL A 522 10.01 1.43 16.33
N ASN A 523 8.80 0.92 16.42
CA ASN A 523 8.10 0.83 17.69
C ASN A 523 8.84 -0.25 18.48
N ILE A 524 9.84 0.17 19.26
CA ILE A 524 10.25 -0.65 20.39
C ILE A 524 9.06 -0.58 21.35
N GLU A 525 8.13 -1.53 21.23
CA GLU A 525 7.23 -1.84 22.33
C GLU A 525 8.13 -2.33 23.47
N VAL A 526 8.56 -1.39 24.32
CA VAL A 526 9.12 -1.73 25.61
C VAL A 526 7.95 -2.23 26.44
N ASN A 527 7.72 -3.54 26.42
CA ASN A 527 6.74 -4.14 27.31
C ASN A 527 7.27 -4.01 28.76
N ILE A 528 6.73 -3.04 29.50
CA ILE A 528 7.15 -2.72 30.86
C ILE A 528 6.68 -3.83 31.80
N ASN A 529 7.61 -4.59 32.36
CA ASN A 529 7.30 -5.65 33.32
C ASN A 529 6.98 -5.06 34.69
N LYS A 530 5.70 -5.13 35.09
CA LYS A 530 5.18 -4.64 36.39
C LYS A 530 4.93 -5.74 37.43
N GLU A 531 5.33 -6.98 37.18
CA GLU A 531 5.00 -8.14 38.02
C GLU A 531 5.57 -8.01 39.44
N LEU A 532 6.85 -7.64 39.56
CA LEU A 532 7.52 -7.46 40.86
C LEU A 532 6.92 -6.33 41.70
N LEU A 533 6.50 -5.23 41.05
CA LEU A 533 5.82 -4.13 41.73
C LEU A 533 4.43 -4.55 42.22
N LEU A 534 3.68 -5.30 41.40
CA LEU A 534 2.38 -5.84 41.79
C LEU A 534 2.49 -6.80 42.98
N GLU A 535 3.49 -7.66 43.00
CA GLU A 535 3.73 -8.55 44.15
C GLU A 535 4.05 -7.77 45.44
N ALA A 536 4.89 -6.74 45.34
CA ALA A 536 5.25 -5.91 46.48
C ALA A 536 4.03 -5.14 47.03
N ILE A 537 3.17 -4.62 46.14
CA ILE A 537 1.90 -3.97 46.49
C ILE A 537 0.99 -4.95 47.24
N LYS A 538 0.78 -6.15 46.70
CA LYS A 538 -0.04 -7.18 47.35
C LYS A 538 0.49 -7.56 48.74
N LYS A 539 1.82 -7.68 48.91
CA LYS A 539 2.43 -7.96 50.21
C LYS A 539 2.21 -6.81 51.21
N ALA A 540 2.37 -5.56 50.78
CA ALA A 540 2.17 -4.39 51.62
C ALA A 540 0.72 -4.19 52.06
N GLU A 541 -0.25 -4.50 51.19
CA GLU A 541 -1.69 -4.43 51.51
C GLU A 541 -2.13 -5.41 52.62
N LEU A 542 -1.36 -6.48 52.86
CA LEU A 542 -1.66 -7.46 53.89
C LEU A 542 -1.13 -7.06 55.28
N ILE A 543 -0.32 -6.00 55.38
CA ILE A 543 0.29 -5.56 56.64
C ILE A 543 -0.72 -4.76 57.47
N LYS A 544 -0.94 -5.21 58.72
CA LYS A 544 -1.84 -4.55 59.67
C LYS A 544 -1.11 -3.54 60.53
N GLU A 545 -1.60 -2.29 60.56
CA GLU A 545 -1.05 -1.20 61.38
C GLU A 545 -0.83 -1.61 62.84
N SER A 546 -1.77 -2.36 63.43
CA SER A 546 -1.76 -2.76 64.85
C SER A 546 -0.57 -3.64 65.26
N GLU A 547 0.18 -4.20 64.30
CA GLU A 547 1.31 -5.10 64.58
C GLU A 547 2.67 -4.39 64.59
N TYR A 548 2.74 -3.13 64.13
CA TYR A 548 4.00 -2.43 63.85
C TYR A 548 4.05 -1.03 64.47
N THR A 549 5.26 -0.53 64.73
CA THR A 549 5.43 0.83 65.26
C THR A 549 4.90 1.85 64.27
N LYS A 550 4.30 2.92 64.79
CA LYS A 550 3.68 3.99 64.00
C LYS A 550 4.63 4.55 62.94
N ASP A 551 5.88 4.80 63.31
CA ASP A 551 6.89 5.37 62.41
C ASP A 551 7.24 4.42 61.27
N SER A 552 7.46 3.13 61.57
CA SER A 552 7.77 2.12 60.54
C SER A 552 6.59 1.84 59.61
N TYR A 553 5.36 1.89 60.14
CA TYR A 553 4.14 1.71 59.34
C TYR A 553 3.87 2.91 58.43
N GLN A 554 4.10 4.14 58.92
CA GLN A 554 3.96 5.34 58.10
C GLN A 554 4.93 5.34 56.91
N GLY A 555 6.15 4.82 57.08
CA GLY A 555 7.10 4.61 55.98
C GLY A 555 6.58 3.65 54.91
N LEU A 556 5.92 2.56 55.32
CA LEU A 556 5.28 1.61 54.40
C LEU A 556 4.12 2.25 53.62
N VAL A 557 3.26 3.03 54.28
CA VAL A 557 2.12 3.71 53.63
C VAL A 557 2.60 4.62 52.50
N ILE A 558 3.63 5.44 52.75
CA ILE A 558 4.18 6.35 51.73
C ILE A 558 4.76 5.57 50.55
N ALA A 559 5.49 4.49 50.82
CA ALA A 559 6.06 3.65 49.76
C ALA A 559 4.96 2.96 48.94
N LEU A 560 3.88 2.52 49.59
CA LEU A 560 2.74 1.86 48.95
C LEU A 560 1.95 2.81 48.04
N GLU A 561 1.71 4.05 48.48
CA GLU A 561 1.04 5.07 47.66
C GLU A 561 1.86 5.40 46.40
N ASN A 562 3.18 5.58 46.54
CA ASN A 562 4.06 5.79 45.40
C ASN A 562 4.11 4.57 44.47
N GLY A 563 4.12 3.36 45.02
CA GLY A 563 4.07 2.12 44.26
C GLY A 563 2.82 2.01 43.40
N ARG A 564 1.64 2.33 43.94
CA ARG A 564 0.37 2.36 43.19
C ARG A 564 0.37 3.41 42.08
N ALA A 565 0.83 4.62 42.39
CA ALA A 565 0.90 5.69 41.41
C ALA A 565 1.74 5.31 40.18
N VAL A 566 2.89 4.64 40.40
CA VAL A 566 3.74 4.13 39.31
C VAL A 566 3.11 2.92 38.60
N TYR A 567 2.43 2.04 39.34
CA TYR A 567 1.74 0.89 38.75
C TYR A 567 0.59 1.31 37.82
N ASP A 568 -0.19 2.32 38.19
CA ASP A 568 -1.33 2.82 37.42
C ASP A 568 -0.94 3.79 36.29
N ASP A 569 0.30 4.30 36.29
CA ASP A 569 0.81 5.17 35.22
C ASP A 569 1.10 4.38 33.93
N LYS A 570 0.38 4.74 32.86
CA LYS A 570 0.52 4.14 31.52
C LYS A 570 1.84 4.53 30.83
N ASN A 571 2.51 5.57 31.32
CA ASN A 571 3.77 6.07 30.78
C ASN A 571 4.98 5.75 31.66
N ALA A 572 4.82 4.93 32.71
CA ALA A 572 5.91 4.55 33.60
C ALA A 572 7.02 3.79 32.83
N THR A 573 8.28 4.20 33.02
CA THR A 573 9.44 3.48 32.48
C THR A 573 9.79 2.26 33.34
N GLN A 574 10.57 1.31 32.80
CA GLN A 574 11.00 0.13 33.57
C GLN A 574 11.81 0.54 34.81
N ASP A 575 12.69 1.54 34.68
CA ASP A 575 13.43 2.11 35.82
C ASP A 575 12.50 2.68 36.90
N MET A 576 11.41 3.36 36.52
CA MET A 576 10.43 3.87 37.50
C MET A 576 9.74 2.73 38.25
N VAL A 577 9.36 1.66 37.53
CA VAL A 577 8.73 0.47 38.10
C VAL A 577 9.69 -0.27 39.03
N ASP A 578 10.94 -0.47 38.62
CA ASP A 578 11.97 -1.16 39.41
C ASP A 578 12.34 -0.37 40.68
N ILE A 579 12.47 0.95 40.57
CA ILE A 579 12.72 1.83 41.73
C ILE A 579 11.54 1.79 42.70
N ALA A 580 10.31 1.83 42.21
CA ALA A 580 9.11 1.75 43.05
C ALA A 580 9.02 0.40 43.77
N ALA A 581 9.31 -0.71 43.07
CA ALA A 581 9.33 -2.04 43.65
C ALA A 581 10.42 -2.17 44.73
N ALA A 582 11.63 -1.65 44.46
CA ALA A 582 12.74 -1.68 45.41
C ALA A 582 12.42 -0.89 46.69
N LYS A 583 11.91 0.35 46.55
CA LYS A 583 11.54 1.19 47.70
C LYS A 583 10.41 0.59 48.54
N LEU A 584 9.42 -0.01 47.90
CA LEU A 584 8.32 -0.67 48.60
C LEU A 584 8.80 -1.91 49.38
N ASN A 585 9.70 -2.71 48.78
CA ASN A 585 10.33 -3.84 49.46
C ASN A 585 11.25 -3.40 50.60
N GLU A 586 11.98 -2.29 50.45
CA GLU A 586 12.78 -1.70 51.53
C GLU A 586 11.90 -1.27 52.71
N ALA A 587 10.78 -0.61 52.43
CA ALA A 587 9.82 -0.22 53.47
C ALA A 587 9.17 -1.43 54.17
N LEU A 588 8.87 -2.50 53.43
CA LEU A 588 8.42 -3.78 53.99
C LEU A 588 9.47 -4.39 54.93
N ASN A 589 10.75 -4.35 54.55
CA ASN A 589 11.85 -4.88 55.36
C ASN A 589 12.18 -4.00 56.58
N ALA A 590 11.88 -2.70 56.51
CA ALA A 590 12.11 -1.74 57.58
C ALA A 590 11.01 -1.74 58.67
N LEU A 591 9.98 -2.56 58.53
CA LEU A 591 8.89 -2.68 59.49
C LEU A 591 9.37 -3.17 60.87
N VAL A 592 9.01 -2.45 61.94
CA VAL A 592 9.38 -2.79 63.31
C VAL A 592 8.15 -3.24 64.09
N LYS A 593 8.11 -4.49 64.57
CA LYS A 593 6.95 -5.00 65.33
C LYS A 593 6.84 -4.33 66.70
N ILE A 594 5.60 -4.07 67.15
CA ILE A 594 5.34 -3.62 68.52
C ILE A 594 5.67 -4.78 69.48
N LYS A 595 6.61 -4.56 70.40
CA LYS A 595 6.83 -5.51 71.51
C LYS A 595 5.68 -5.38 72.51
N ILE A 596 4.80 -6.37 72.55
CA ILE A 596 3.86 -6.53 73.67
C ILE A 596 4.72 -6.93 74.88
N THR A 597 4.84 -6.01 75.84
CA THR A 597 5.39 -6.28 77.17
C THR A 597 4.22 -6.23 78.13
N ASP A 598 3.94 -7.37 78.77
CA ASP A 598 3.09 -7.44 79.95
C ASP A 598 3.72 -6.57 81.03
N ASN A 599 3.09 -5.43 81.34
CA ASN A 599 3.57 -4.52 82.37
C ASN A 599 2.81 -4.78 83.68
N GLU A 600 3.50 -5.39 84.65
CA GLU A 600 3.29 -5.05 86.06
C GLU A 600 4.16 -3.83 86.42
N GLY A 601 3.50 -2.78 86.91
CA GLY A 601 3.95 -2.08 88.11
C GLY A 601 5.10 -1.06 88.03
N THR A 602 4.69 0.21 88.20
CA THR A 602 5.37 1.30 88.94
C THR A 602 6.33 2.25 88.21
N SER A 603 5.98 3.54 88.27
CA SER A 603 6.83 4.73 88.10
C SER A 603 7.54 5.05 89.43
N PRO A 604 8.69 5.77 89.52
CA PRO A 604 8.82 7.16 89.02
C PRO A 604 10.24 7.73 88.66
N LYS A 605 10.22 8.91 88.00
CA LYS A 605 11.10 10.12 88.12
C LYS A 605 12.59 10.17 87.67
N THR A 606 12.81 11.02 86.64
CA THR A 606 13.82 12.11 86.42
C THR A 606 15.33 11.91 86.64
N GLY A 607 16.13 12.29 85.62
CA GLY A 607 17.42 12.96 85.82
C GLY A 607 18.56 12.57 84.85
N ASP A 608 18.89 13.50 83.94
CA ASP A 608 20.08 13.68 83.08
C ASP A 608 21.33 12.79 83.27
N SER A 609 21.92 12.33 82.16
CA SER A 609 23.15 12.94 81.60
C SER A 609 23.74 12.17 80.39
N ILE A 610 23.93 12.95 79.32
CA ILE A 610 24.80 12.87 78.14
C ILE A 610 26.13 12.10 78.32
N GLU A 611 26.53 11.29 77.32
CA GLU A 611 27.76 11.42 76.50
C GLU A 611 27.79 10.32 75.39
N THR A 612 27.66 10.66 74.10
CA THR A 612 28.72 10.94 73.09
C THR A 612 29.64 9.74 72.83
N ILE A 613 29.75 9.20 71.61
CA ILE A 613 30.75 9.52 70.56
C ILE A 613 30.33 8.67 69.32
N GLY A 614 30.05 9.25 68.14
CA GLY A 614 31.02 9.67 67.11
C GLY A 614 31.11 8.57 66.03
N TYR A 615 30.82 8.78 64.75
CA TYR A 615 31.48 9.71 63.84
C TYR A 615 30.55 10.18 62.72
N ALA A 616 30.72 11.46 62.38
CA ALA A 616 30.17 12.16 61.24
C ALA A 616 31.12 12.11 60.03
N VAL A 617 30.71 12.86 58.99
CA VAL A 617 31.49 13.53 57.92
C VAL A 617 31.19 12.93 56.52
N LEU A 618 30.28 13.56 55.74
CA LEU A 618 30.48 14.68 54.75
C LEU A 618 30.93 14.10 53.39
N LEU A 619 30.62 14.57 52.18
CA LEU A 619 30.23 15.84 51.51
C LEU A 619 29.56 15.41 50.17
N GLY A 620 28.66 16.11 49.50
CA GLY A 620 28.67 17.49 48.96
C GLY A 620 28.11 17.43 47.52
N LEU A 621 27.03 18.16 47.20
CA LEU A 621 26.94 19.30 46.24
C LEU A 621 27.39 18.96 44.80
N THR A 622 26.62 19.11 43.71
CA THR A 622 25.93 20.28 43.09
C THR A 622 25.08 19.73 41.90
N GLY A 623 23.94 20.24 41.42
CA GLY A 623 23.50 21.61 41.15
C GLY A 623 23.64 21.96 39.66
N GLY A 624 22.55 22.22 38.92
CA GLY A 624 22.64 22.81 37.57
C GLY A 624 21.36 22.81 36.71
N ALA A 625 20.43 23.72 36.98
CA ALA A 625 19.45 24.22 36.00
C ALA A 625 19.77 25.68 35.70
N LEU A 626 19.68 26.09 34.43
CA LEU A 626 19.77 27.49 34.02
C LEU A 626 18.65 27.81 33.02
N ALA A 627 17.70 28.61 33.49
CA ALA A 627 16.83 29.44 32.67
C ALA A 627 17.04 30.89 33.13
N LEU A 628 17.22 31.81 32.17
CA LEU A 628 17.18 33.25 32.40
C LEU A 628 16.33 33.90 31.30
N ALA A 629 15.35 34.69 31.73
CA ALA A 629 14.57 35.60 30.91
C ALA A 629 14.91 37.05 31.29
N GLY A 630 14.90 37.99 30.32
CA GLY A 630 14.69 39.40 30.63
C GLY A 630 15.22 40.49 29.69
N LYS A 631 14.45 40.83 28.64
CA LYS A 631 14.13 42.17 28.08
C LYS A 631 15.22 43.13 27.50
N ARG A 632 15.00 43.43 26.19
CA ARG A 632 14.90 44.73 25.46
C ARG A 632 16.02 45.81 25.54
N LYS A 633 16.58 46.20 24.37
CA LYS A 633 16.28 47.47 23.62
C LYS A 633 17.18 47.71 22.37
N LYS A 634 16.51 48.03 21.24
CA LYS A 634 16.73 49.08 20.19
C LYS A 634 18.12 49.47 19.62
N HIS A 635 18.04 49.83 18.31
CA HIS A 635 18.93 50.62 17.41
C HIS A 635 20.16 49.88 16.88
N ASN A 636 20.45 49.80 15.57
CA ASN A 636 20.02 50.52 14.36
C ASN A 636 19.79 49.55 13.19
#